data_AF-A0A930ERB4-F1
#
_entry.id   AF-A0A930ERB4-F1
#
_cell.length_a   1.000
_cell.length_b   1.000
_cell.length_c   1.000
_cell.angle_alpha   90.00
_cell.angle_beta   90.00
_cell.angle_gamma   90.00
#
_symmetry.space_group_name_H-M   'P 1'
#
loop_
_entity.id
_entity.type
_entity.pdbx_description
1 polymer ?
#
loop_
_entity_poly.entity_id
_entity_poly.type
_entity_poly.pdbx_seq_one_letter_code
_entity_poly.pdbx_strand_id
1 'polypeptide(L)'
;MSYLKYDRRLMSNLDESLQREYIRTNRMGAYCCSSIVDCNTRKYHGALVVPIPSLSKNNHVLLSSLDVSIIQHDVPFNIGVHQYRGDVFSPKGHKYIREYNVDIASATTYRVGGVVLKREMFLCHYEHRILYRFTLLEAHSPTKLRFSPLLAFRDVKILTHRNNNLNREYRQEDGGLSWCLYPGYPRLYLQMSSHADFIDTSSWNEQILYFKERDRGYEHTEDLYNPGYFECPIEVGTPVYFSAGIEPTNSKNLAELFEQEYRIRIPRMDFRSCLLSSAQQFYFRPNTQDGYLLAGYPWFGVRARDLFVALPGCSIYADAPERYYRIMETVLPILTKYMKQEPVDTLITNIEDPDVLLWAIWAIQQFAHQQGSEEARKLYGTFVSDAIHYYIDNSIRKPKVRLAINGLLYAESDGSPLSWMDAKLDWRAVIPRRGYLVELNALWYNALMFYKELFPEEWKQEEAINKYQELTEHSFRNIFVNEFGYLYDYVTVEGEKDLSVRPNMIFAVSLPYSPLERSTQRSIVEIITRELRTPKGLRTLSPKSYGYRAICAGTQRERELSYYNGSIWSWLLGPYFEAYLKLYGRGAIGFIERTLIGMEEEVHEHGVGTISELFDGNPPYRARGAISLAMSVGEILRSLALLEESKQEYHDVNPIISYTLPL
;
A
#
# COMPACT_ATOMS: atom_id res chain seq x y z
N MET A 1 4.95 16.30 -21.74
CA MET A 1 5.00 14.85 -21.97
C MET A 1 4.36 14.18 -20.76
N SER A 2 3.59 13.11 -20.96
CA SER A 2 2.96 12.35 -19.86
C SER A 2 4.02 11.46 -19.20
N TYR A 3 4.00 11.38 -17.87
CA TYR A 3 5.01 10.64 -17.11
C TYR A 3 4.70 9.14 -17.13
N LEU A 4 3.45 8.75 -16.83
CA LEU A 4 3.03 7.34 -16.82
C LEU A 4 2.30 6.96 -18.11
N LYS A 5 3.03 7.01 -19.23
CA LYS A 5 2.51 6.68 -20.56
C LYS A 5 3.07 5.38 -21.10
N TYR A 6 2.20 4.55 -21.63
CA TYR A 6 2.52 3.27 -22.26
C TYR A 6 2.06 3.27 -23.70
N ASP A 7 2.96 2.93 -24.61
CA ASP A 7 2.72 2.98 -26.04
C ASP A 7 2.10 1.67 -26.58
N ARG A 8 1.71 1.70 -27.86
CA ARG A 8 1.16 0.53 -28.54
C ARG A 8 2.05 -0.70 -28.46
N ARG A 9 3.38 -0.56 -28.48
CA ARG A 9 4.30 -1.70 -28.47
C ARG A 9 4.12 -2.49 -27.18
N LEU A 10 4.20 -1.80 -26.03
CA LEU A 10 4.01 -2.42 -24.73
C LEU A 10 2.57 -2.92 -24.56
N MET A 11 1.57 -2.11 -24.92
CA MET A 11 0.15 -2.47 -24.76
C MET A 11 -0.27 -3.70 -25.58
N SER A 12 0.39 -3.94 -26.72
CA SER A 12 0.12 -5.12 -27.57
C SER A 12 0.82 -6.40 -27.11
N ASN A 13 1.82 -6.29 -26.22
CA ASN A 13 2.56 -7.43 -25.66
C ASN A 13 1.94 -7.87 -24.34
N LEU A 14 1.06 -8.89 -24.38
CA LEU A 14 0.38 -9.40 -23.20
C LEU A 14 1.32 -9.98 -22.14
N ASP A 15 2.50 -10.49 -22.52
CA ASP A 15 3.48 -11.01 -21.54
C ASP A 15 4.01 -9.90 -20.63
N GLU A 16 4.05 -8.66 -21.13
CA GLU A 16 4.49 -7.47 -20.40
C GLU A 16 3.32 -6.70 -19.78
N SER A 17 2.25 -6.47 -20.55
CA SER A 17 1.15 -5.60 -20.12
C SER A 17 0.30 -6.24 -19.01
N LEU A 18 0.19 -7.57 -18.95
CA LEU A 18 -0.53 -8.27 -17.88
C LEU A 18 0.23 -8.28 -16.54
N GLN A 19 1.52 -7.98 -16.56
CA GLN A 19 2.34 -7.89 -15.35
C GLN A 19 2.20 -6.54 -14.65
N ARG A 20 1.78 -5.50 -15.39
CA ARG A 20 1.56 -4.15 -14.87
C ARG A 20 0.11 -3.96 -14.50
N GLU A 21 -0.14 -3.55 -13.25
CA GLU A 21 -1.47 -3.35 -12.70
C GLU A 21 -1.65 -1.89 -12.30
N TYR A 22 -2.85 -1.34 -12.50
CA TYR A 22 -3.23 -0.05 -11.94
C TYR A 22 -4.15 -0.24 -10.73
N ILE A 23 -4.11 0.72 -9.82
CA ILE A 23 -5.05 0.80 -8.69
C ILE A 23 -5.68 2.20 -8.66
N ARG A 24 -7.00 2.24 -8.44
CA ARG A 24 -7.79 3.44 -8.13
C ARG A 24 -8.63 3.14 -6.91
N THR A 25 -8.71 4.07 -5.98
CA THR A 25 -9.38 3.86 -4.69
C THR A 25 -10.28 5.03 -4.35
N ASN A 26 -11.33 4.76 -3.60
CA ASN A 26 -12.04 5.81 -2.87
C ASN A 26 -11.53 5.87 -1.42
N ARG A 27 -12.04 6.83 -0.65
CA ARG A 27 -11.70 6.99 0.77
C ARG A 27 -12.55 6.12 1.68
N MET A 28 -13.46 5.31 1.15
CA MET A 28 -14.33 4.41 1.91
C MET A 28 -13.92 2.94 1.74
N GLY A 29 -12.72 2.66 1.22
CA GLY A 29 -12.17 1.30 1.13
C GLY A 29 -12.51 0.53 -0.16
N ALA A 30 -13.30 1.13 -1.06
CA ALA A 30 -13.52 0.57 -2.39
C ALA A 30 -12.35 0.85 -3.33
N TYR A 31 -12.16 -0.05 -4.29
CA TYR A 31 -11.14 0.09 -5.30
C TYR A 31 -11.55 -0.48 -6.67
N CYS A 32 -10.81 -0.04 -7.68
CA CYS A 32 -10.80 -0.55 -9.04
C CYS A 32 -9.36 -0.95 -9.35
N CYS A 33 -9.16 -2.20 -9.74
CA CYS A 33 -7.83 -2.78 -9.97
C CYS A 33 -7.89 -3.77 -11.12
N SER A 34 -6.97 -3.66 -12.07
CA SER A 34 -6.78 -4.62 -13.17
C SER A 34 -5.38 -4.46 -13.76
N SER A 35 -5.05 -5.27 -14.78
CA SER A 35 -3.88 -4.98 -15.62
C SER A 35 -4.08 -3.70 -16.43
N ILE A 36 -3.01 -3.10 -16.95
CA ILE A 36 -3.11 -1.88 -17.78
C ILE A 36 -3.88 -2.06 -19.11
N VAL A 37 -4.19 -3.31 -19.49
CA VAL A 37 -5.05 -3.68 -20.64
C VAL A 37 -6.47 -4.08 -20.22
N ASP A 38 -6.84 -3.85 -18.96
CA ASP A 38 -8.12 -4.21 -18.32
C ASP A 38 -8.47 -5.70 -18.38
N CYS A 39 -7.46 -6.57 -18.54
CA CYS A 39 -7.62 -8.00 -18.37
C CYS A 39 -7.40 -8.34 -16.89
N ASN A 40 -8.43 -8.84 -16.22
CA ASN A 40 -8.32 -9.28 -14.84
C ASN A 40 -7.41 -10.53 -14.77
N THR A 41 -6.35 -10.49 -13.95
CA THR A 41 -5.35 -11.57 -13.84
C THR A 41 -5.35 -12.25 -12.47
N ARG A 42 -6.03 -11.64 -11.49
CA ARG A 42 -6.23 -12.13 -10.13
C ARG A 42 -7.70 -12.01 -9.77
N LYS A 43 -8.18 -12.85 -8.84
CA LYS A 43 -9.54 -12.77 -8.30
C LYS A 43 -9.86 -11.46 -7.54
N TYR A 44 -8.82 -10.72 -7.14
CA TYR A 44 -8.91 -9.40 -6.51
C TYR A 44 -9.10 -8.27 -7.53
N HIS A 45 -9.00 -8.54 -8.83
CA HIS A 45 -9.26 -7.54 -9.87
C HIS A 45 -10.76 -7.35 -10.08
N GLY A 46 -11.13 -6.13 -10.44
CA GLY A 46 -12.52 -5.72 -10.62
C GLY A 46 -12.66 -4.24 -10.94
N ALA A 47 -13.68 -3.89 -11.70
CA ALA A 47 -14.07 -2.52 -12.00
C ALA A 47 -14.67 -1.80 -10.77
N LEU A 48 -15.46 -2.51 -9.96
CA LEU A 48 -16.00 -2.00 -8.70
C LEU A 48 -15.92 -3.06 -7.61
N VAL A 49 -14.94 -2.90 -6.72
CA VAL A 49 -14.69 -3.77 -5.57
C VAL A 49 -14.93 -2.95 -4.29
N VAL A 50 -15.87 -3.38 -3.45
CA VAL A 50 -16.37 -2.56 -2.32
C VAL A 50 -16.36 -3.34 -1.01
N PRO A 51 -16.14 -2.69 0.15
CA PRO A 51 -16.37 -3.33 1.43
C PRO A 51 -17.87 -3.57 1.66
N ILE A 52 -18.23 -4.76 2.15
CA ILE A 52 -19.61 -5.09 2.56
C ILE A 52 -19.54 -5.78 3.92
N PRO A 53 -19.36 -5.02 5.02
CA PRO A 53 -19.09 -5.58 6.36
C PRO A 53 -20.17 -6.53 6.88
N SER A 54 -21.41 -6.38 6.39
CA SER A 54 -22.53 -7.28 6.74
C SER A 54 -22.37 -8.70 6.19
N LEU A 55 -21.55 -8.91 5.15
CA LEU A 55 -21.30 -10.21 4.53
C LEU A 55 -19.95 -10.80 4.98
N SER A 56 -18.89 -10.00 4.96
CA SER A 56 -17.56 -10.44 5.38
C SER A 56 -16.64 -9.27 5.73
N LYS A 57 -15.48 -9.56 6.34
CA LYS A 57 -14.40 -8.58 6.54
C LYS A 57 -13.62 -8.25 5.25
N ASN A 58 -13.83 -9.01 4.18
CA ASN A 58 -13.13 -8.81 2.91
C ASN A 58 -13.93 -7.84 2.03
N ASN A 59 -13.27 -7.32 1.00
CA ASN A 59 -14.00 -6.62 -0.05
C ASN A 59 -14.72 -7.61 -0.97
N HIS A 60 -15.68 -7.10 -1.73
CA HIS A 60 -16.52 -7.87 -2.63
C HIS A 60 -16.48 -7.27 -4.04
N VAL A 61 -16.30 -8.12 -5.05
CA VAL A 61 -16.37 -7.72 -6.47
C VAL A 61 -17.84 -7.69 -6.88
N LEU A 62 -18.37 -6.51 -7.22
CA LEU A 62 -19.73 -6.39 -7.75
C LEU A 62 -19.72 -6.35 -9.27
N LEU A 63 -18.87 -5.48 -9.83
CA LEU A 63 -18.61 -5.37 -11.26
C LEU A 63 -17.18 -5.85 -11.53
N SER A 64 -17.04 -6.96 -12.25
CA SER A 64 -15.74 -7.52 -12.62
C SER A 64 -15.08 -6.72 -13.75
N SER A 65 -15.81 -6.50 -14.84
CA SER A 65 -15.39 -5.66 -15.96
C SER A 65 -16.59 -4.98 -16.61
N LEU A 66 -16.31 -3.94 -17.39
CA LEU A 66 -17.25 -3.34 -18.33
C LEU A 66 -16.71 -3.55 -19.74
N ASP A 67 -17.22 -4.55 -20.44
CA ASP A 67 -16.81 -4.82 -21.81
C ASP A 67 -17.50 -3.83 -22.73
N VAL A 68 -16.71 -3.17 -23.59
CA VAL A 68 -17.22 -2.20 -24.54
C VAL A 68 -16.95 -2.67 -25.96
N SER A 69 -17.89 -2.41 -26.86
CA SER A 69 -17.72 -2.64 -28.29
C SER A 69 -18.04 -1.37 -29.07
N ILE A 70 -17.23 -1.08 -30.08
CA ILE A 70 -17.48 -0.02 -31.05
C ILE A 70 -18.22 -0.66 -32.22
N ILE A 71 -19.40 -0.15 -32.56
CA ILE A 71 -20.22 -0.66 -33.67
C ILE A 71 -20.20 0.36 -34.82
N GLN A 72 -19.77 -0.07 -36.01
CA GLN A 72 -19.91 0.67 -37.26
C GLN A 72 -20.36 -0.28 -38.37
N HIS A 73 -21.33 0.14 -39.18
CA HIS A 73 -21.95 -0.70 -40.23
C HIS A 73 -22.42 -2.07 -39.71
N ASP A 74 -22.99 -2.08 -38.50
CA ASP A 74 -23.44 -3.29 -37.77
C ASP A 74 -22.35 -4.32 -37.45
N VAL A 75 -21.07 -3.96 -37.61
CA VAL A 75 -19.92 -4.80 -37.23
C VAL A 75 -19.39 -4.40 -35.86
N PRO A 76 -19.32 -5.33 -34.88
CA PRO A 76 -18.77 -5.05 -33.56
C PRO A 76 -17.24 -5.19 -33.52
N PHE A 77 -16.59 -4.18 -32.94
CA PHE A 77 -15.17 -4.22 -32.58
C PHE A 77 -15.03 -4.21 -31.05
N ASN A 78 -14.78 -5.38 -30.48
CA ASN A 78 -14.70 -5.60 -29.04
C ASN A 78 -13.36 -5.09 -28.50
N ILE A 79 -13.38 -4.13 -27.57
CA ILE A 79 -12.17 -3.58 -26.95
C ILE A 79 -11.83 -4.21 -25.60
N GLY A 80 -12.67 -5.12 -25.09
CA GLY A 80 -12.38 -5.93 -23.90
C GLY A 80 -11.28 -6.98 -24.11
N VAL A 81 -10.71 -7.46 -23.00
CA VAL A 81 -9.69 -8.52 -22.98
C VAL A 81 -9.97 -9.43 -21.79
N HIS A 82 -10.20 -10.71 -22.07
CA HIS A 82 -10.25 -11.76 -21.05
C HIS A 82 -9.32 -12.89 -21.43
N GLN A 83 -8.74 -13.52 -20.41
CA GLN A 83 -8.07 -14.80 -20.56
C GLN A 83 -9.04 -15.89 -20.12
N TYR A 84 -9.15 -16.96 -20.91
CA TYR A 84 -9.95 -18.13 -20.61
C TYR A 84 -9.07 -19.34 -20.37
N ARG A 85 -9.66 -20.39 -19.79
CA ARG A 85 -9.04 -21.70 -19.66
C ARG A 85 -8.41 -22.15 -20.99
N GLY A 86 -7.21 -22.73 -20.90
CA GLY A 86 -6.41 -23.08 -22.08
C GLY A 86 -5.57 -21.92 -22.64
N ASP A 87 -5.38 -20.86 -21.85
CA ASP A 87 -4.59 -19.67 -22.20
C ASP A 87 -5.08 -18.96 -23.47
N VAL A 88 -6.41 -18.98 -23.66
CA VAL A 88 -7.07 -18.36 -24.81
C VAL A 88 -7.49 -16.94 -24.46
N PHE A 89 -7.01 -15.97 -25.22
CA PHE A 89 -7.47 -14.58 -25.09
C PHE A 89 -8.62 -14.28 -26.04
N SER A 90 -9.74 -13.83 -25.48
CA SER A 90 -10.91 -13.36 -26.22
C SER A 90 -11.71 -12.37 -25.37
N PRO A 91 -12.27 -11.28 -25.93
CA PRO A 91 -11.80 -10.65 -27.15
C PRO A 91 -10.34 -10.21 -27.04
N LYS A 92 -9.73 -9.80 -28.17
CA LYS A 92 -8.31 -9.37 -28.23
C LYS A 92 -8.21 -7.84 -28.32
N GLY A 93 -8.94 -7.14 -27.46
CA GLY A 93 -9.04 -5.66 -27.48
C GLY A 93 -7.72 -4.92 -27.33
N HIS A 94 -6.72 -5.52 -26.65
CA HIS A 94 -5.36 -4.99 -26.52
C HIS A 94 -4.72 -4.61 -27.87
N LYS A 95 -5.09 -5.29 -28.96
CA LYS A 95 -4.59 -4.99 -30.32
C LYS A 95 -5.01 -3.62 -30.84
N TYR A 96 -6.10 -3.07 -30.31
CA TYR A 96 -6.63 -1.76 -30.66
C TYR A 96 -6.10 -0.64 -29.77
N ILE A 97 -5.41 -0.95 -28.68
CA ILE A 97 -4.88 0.08 -27.79
C ILE A 97 -3.74 0.82 -28.50
N ARG A 98 -3.93 2.13 -28.67
CA ARG A 98 -2.91 3.05 -29.19
C ARG A 98 -1.97 3.50 -28.07
N GLU A 99 -2.54 3.82 -26.92
CA GLU A 99 -1.82 4.31 -25.74
C GLU A 99 -2.65 4.14 -24.47
N TYR A 100 -1.96 3.96 -23.36
CA TYR A 100 -2.51 4.03 -22.01
C TYR A 100 -1.77 5.11 -21.21
N ASN A 101 -2.51 5.90 -20.43
CA ASN A 101 -1.98 6.94 -19.56
C ASN A 101 -2.72 6.89 -18.22
N VAL A 102 -2.01 7.20 -17.13
CA VAL A 102 -2.55 7.20 -15.78
C VAL A 102 -2.13 8.43 -14.96
N ASP A 103 -1.70 9.51 -15.64
CA ASP A 103 -1.32 10.80 -15.03
C ASP A 103 -2.40 11.31 -14.05
N ILE A 104 -3.67 11.33 -14.48
CA ILE A 104 -4.82 11.74 -13.65
C ILE A 104 -5.81 10.59 -13.54
N ALA A 105 -6.62 10.39 -14.59
CA ALA A 105 -7.52 9.25 -14.74
C ALA A 105 -6.79 8.06 -15.36
N SER A 106 -7.29 6.84 -15.14
CA SER A 106 -6.88 5.69 -15.95
C SER A 106 -7.48 5.88 -17.35
N ALA A 107 -6.64 6.14 -18.35
CA ALA A 107 -7.04 6.62 -19.66
C ALA A 107 -6.47 5.73 -20.77
N THR A 108 -7.34 5.13 -21.58
CA THR A 108 -6.95 4.28 -22.71
C THR A 108 -7.49 4.87 -23.99
N THR A 109 -6.64 5.06 -24.99
CA THR A 109 -7.07 5.44 -26.34
C THR A 109 -6.98 4.24 -27.27
N TYR A 110 -8.08 3.93 -27.93
CA TYR A 110 -8.22 2.85 -28.88
C TYR A 110 -8.24 3.41 -30.31
N ARG A 111 -7.65 2.69 -31.26
CA ARG A 111 -7.78 2.93 -32.68
C ARG A 111 -8.26 1.67 -33.39
N VAL A 112 -9.41 1.78 -34.05
CA VAL A 112 -10.07 0.69 -34.78
C VAL A 112 -10.46 1.21 -36.16
N GLY A 113 -9.73 0.81 -37.20
CA GLY A 113 -9.93 1.40 -38.53
C GLY A 113 -9.81 2.92 -38.49
N GLY A 114 -10.86 3.62 -38.94
CA GLY A 114 -10.98 5.08 -38.89
C GLY A 114 -11.58 5.65 -37.59
N VAL A 115 -11.81 4.83 -36.56
CA VAL A 115 -12.31 5.26 -35.25
C VAL A 115 -11.18 5.44 -34.26
N VAL A 116 -11.21 6.56 -33.54
CA VAL A 116 -10.40 6.76 -32.33
C VAL A 116 -11.32 7.05 -31.16
N LEU A 117 -11.31 6.17 -30.15
CA LEU A 117 -12.11 6.28 -28.94
C LEU A 117 -11.19 6.41 -27.73
N LYS A 118 -11.41 7.43 -26.90
CA LYS A 118 -10.75 7.57 -25.61
C LYS A 118 -11.70 7.15 -24.49
N ARG A 119 -11.23 6.31 -23.57
CA ARG A 119 -11.92 5.96 -22.32
C ARG A 119 -11.11 6.48 -21.14
N GLU A 120 -11.76 7.15 -20.21
CA GLU A 120 -11.17 7.59 -18.93
C GLU A 120 -12.00 7.10 -17.76
N MET A 121 -11.36 6.74 -16.65
CA MET A 121 -12.07 6.30 -15.44
C MET A 121 -11.36 6.61 -14.12
N PHE A 122 -12.16 6.74 -13.07
CA PHE A 122 -11.76 6.77 -11.66
C PHE A 122 -12.98 6.51 -10.75
N LEU A 123 -12.72 6.20 -9.47
CA LEU A 123 -13.73 6.12 -8.43
C LEU A 123 -14.04 7.51 -7.85
N CYS A 124 -15.28 7.78 -7.46
CA CYS A 124 -15.63 8.92 -6.62
C CYS A 124 -14.94 8.82 -5.25
N HIS A 125 -14.54 9.94 -4.63
CA HIS A 125 -13.79 9.88 -3.36
C HIS A 125 -14.61 9.38 -2.17
N TYR A 126 -15.87 9.79 -2.06
CA TYR A 126 -16.74 9.51 -0.91
C TYR A 126 -18.07 8.85 -1.32
N GLU A 127 -18.02 8.09 -2.41
CA GLU A 127 -19.14 7.27 -2.87
C GLU A 127 -18.56 5.97 -3.42
N HIS A 128 -19.22 4.84 -3.18
CA HIS A 128 -18.85 3.56 -3.78
C HIS A 128 -19.33 3.50 -5.24
N ARG A 129 -18.72 4.36 -6.08
CA ARG A 129 -19.10 4.56 -7.48
C ARG A 129 -17.87 4.75 -8.35
N ILE A 130 -17.82 4.03 -9.47
CA ILE A 130 -16.86 4.25 -10.55
C ILE A 130 -17.54 5.01 -11.69
N LEU A 131 -16.81 5.98 -12.24
CA LEU A 131 -17.24 6.77 -13.39
C LEU A 131 -16.34 6.49 -14.57
N TYR A 132 -16.96 6.40 -15.75
CA TYR A 132 -16.30 6.28 -17.04
C TYR A 132 -16.73 7.43 -17.94
N ARG A 133 -15.77 8.00 -18.67
CA ARG A 133 -15.99 8.94 -19.76
C ARG A 133 -15.48 8.33 -21.05
N PHE A 134 -16.36 8.23 -22.05
CA PHE A 134 -16.03 7.77 -23.40
C PHE A 134 -16.13 8.96 -24.35
N THR A 135 -15.04 9.29 -25.04
CA THR A 135 -15.00 10.40 -26.01
C THR A 135 -14.57 9.87 -27.37
N LEU A 136 -15.44 10.01 -28.36
CA LEU A 136 -15.11 9.72 -29.75
C LEU A 136 -14.28 10.88 -30.30
N LEU A 137 -13.01 10.63 -30.58
CA LEU A 137 -12.07 11.65 -31.09
C LEU A 137 -12.09 11.73 -32.61
N GLU A 138 -12.21 10.59 -33.28
CA GLU A 138 -12.25 10.48 -34.75
C GLU A 138 -13.24 9.39 -35.14
N ALA A 139 -14.06 9.63 -36.17
CA ALA A 139 -14.87 8.62 -36.85
C ALA A 139 -15.27 9.12 -38.25
N HIS A 140 -15.45 8.19 -39.19
CA HIS A 140 -15.91 8.48 -40.56
C HIS A 140 -17.33 7.99 -40.88
N SER A 141 -17.96 7.29 -39.93
CA SER A 141 -19.32 6.76 -40.05
C SER A 141 -20.07 6.89 -38.72
N PRO A 142 -21.41 6.89 -38.74
CA PRO A 142 -22.21 6.77 -37.52
C PRO A 142 -21.72 5.61 -36.66
N THR A 143 -21.49 5.89 -35.38
CA THR A 143 -20.87 4.97 -34.45
C THR A 143 -21.78 4.77 -33.25
N LYS A 144 -21.94 3.52 -32.81
CA LYS A 144 -22.58 3.19 -31.55
C LYS A 144 -21.58 2.56 -30.59
N LEU A 145 -21.83 2.71 -29.30
CA LEU A 145 -21.15 1.98 -28.25
C LEU A 145 -22.10 0.96 -27.64
N ARG A 146 -21.58 -0.24 -27.41
CA ARG A 146 -22.25 -1.31 -26.67
C ARG A 146 -21.51 -1.58 -25.37
N PHE A 147 -22.22 -1.54 -24.25
CA PHE A 147 -21.69 -1.74 -22.90
C PHE A 147 -22.25 -3.03 -22.30
N SER A 148 -21.40 -4.03 -22.14
CA SER A 148 -21.71 -5.36 -21.61
C SER A 148 -21.05 -5.55 -20.23
N PRO A 149 -21.76 -5.34 -19.12
CA PRO A 149 -21.20 -5.50 -17.78
C PRO A 149 -21.03 -6.99 -17.42
N LEU A 150 -19.92 -7.35 -16.78
CA LEU A 150 -19.74 -8.67 -16.17
C LEU A 150 -19.91 -8.55 -14.65
N LEU A 151 -20.99 -9.13 -14.14
CA LEU A 151 -21.39 -9.06 -12.73
C LEU A 151 -20.87 -10.27 -11.96
N ALA A 152 -20.30 -10.03 -10.77
CA ALA A 152 -19.66 -11.07 -9.97
C ALA A 152 -20.40 -11.36 -8.65
N PHE A 153 -20.68 -10.32 -7.86
CA PHE A 153 -21.35 -10.40 -6.54
C PHE A 153 -20.74 -11.46 -5.61
N ARG A 154 -19.43 -11.37 -5.37
CA ARG A 154 -18.68 -12.33 -4.56
C ARG A 154 -17.62 -11.67 -3.70
N ASP A 155 -17.26 -12.36 -2.61
CA ASP A 155 -16.07 -12.04 -1.83
C ASP A 155 -14.81 -12.19 -2.72
N VAL A 156 -13.84 -11.28 -2.60
CA VAL A 156 -12.59 -11.33 -3.38
C VAL A 156 -11.78 -12.61 -3.17
N LYS A 157 -12.02 -13.38 -2.09
CA LYS A 157 -11.30 -14.62 -1.77
C LYS A 157 -11.89 -15.88 -2.39
N ILE A 158 -13.13 -15.86 -2.86
CA ILE A 158 -13.82 -17.00 -3.50
C ILE A 158 -14.10 -16.69 -4.96
N LEU A 159 -14.37 -17.71 -5.78
CA LEU A 159 -14.81 -17.55 -7.17
C LEU A 159 -16.26 -18.01 -7.33
N THR A 160 -16.97 -17.39 -8.28
CA THR A 160 -18.33 -17.77 -8.64
C THR A 160 -18.30 -18.75 -9.81
N HIS A 161 -19.16 -19.76 -9.76
CA HIS A 161 -19.43 -20.65 -10.89
C HIS A 161 -20.91 -20.57 -11.24
N ARG A 162 -21.24 -20.91 -12.48
CA ARG A 162 -22.62 -20.93 -12.96
C ARG A 162 -23.52 -21.70 -11.99
N ASN A 163 -24.58 -21.05 -11.55
CA ASN A 163 -25.51 -21.60 -10.58
C ASN A 163 -26.96 -21.16 -10.84
N ASN A 164 -27.89 -21.82 -10.16
CA ASN A 164 -29.33 -21.56 -10.26
C ASN A 164 -29.88 -20.65 -9.16
N ASN A 165 -29.04 -20.22 -8.21
CA ASN A 165 -29.45 -19.35 -7.10
C ASN A 165 -29.41 -17.85 -7.48
N LEU A 166 -28.91 -17.54 -8.67
CA LEU A 166 -28.78 -16.21 -9.23
C LEU A 166 -30.14 -15.54 -9.42
N ASN A 167 -30.36 -14.39 -8.80
CA ASN A 167 -31.48 -13.51 -9.11
C ASN A 167 -31.18 -12.68 -10.38
N ARG A 168 -32.00 -12.83 -11.41
CA ARG A 168 -31.85 -12.14 -12.70
C ARG A 168 -32.67 -10.86 -12.81
N GLU A 169 -33.54 -10.59 -11.84
CA GLU A 169 -34.42 -9.43 -11.87
C GLU A 169 -33.64 -8.13 -11.79
N TYR A 170 -33.96 -7.21 -12.70
CA TYR A 170 -33.47 -5.84 -12.68
C TYR A 170 -34.59 -4.85 -12.41
N ARG A 171 -34.22 -3.64 -11.96
CA ARG A 171 -35.13 -2.49 -11.84
C ARG A 171 -34.73 -1.40 -12.80
N GLN A 172 -35.74 -0.68 -13.31
CA GLN A 172 -35.55 0.55 -14.07
C GLN A 172 -35.12 1.66 -13.12
N GLU A 173 -34.08 2.39 -13.50
CA GLU A 173 -33.50 3.50 -12.74
C GLU A 173 -33.33 4.72 -13.66
N ASP A 174 -33.05 5.88 -13.08
CA ASP A 174 -32.76 7.08 -13.89
C ASP A 174 -31.56 6.85 -14.81
N GLY A 175 -31.79 6.90 -16.12
CA GLY A 175 -30.75 6.68 -17.14
C GLY A 175 -30.08 5.30 -17.09
N GLY A 176 -30.72 4.26 -16.54
CA GLY A 176 -30.10 2.94 -16.46
C GLY A 176 -30.90 1.88 -15.72
N LEU A 177 -30.21 0.86 -15.20
CA LEU A 177 -30.79 -0.32 -14.55
C LEU A 177 -30.03 -0.71 -13.28
N SER A 178 -30.68 -1.44 -12.36
CA SER A 178 -30.02 -2.00 -11.17
C SER A 178 -30.28 -3.49 -10.92
N TRP A 179 -29.24 -4.21 -10.47
CA TRP A 179 -29.28 -5.65 -10.16
C TRP A 179 -28.88 -5.93 -8.71
N CYS A 180 -29.44 -6.99 -8.13
CA CYS A 180 -28.94 -7.62 -6.90
C CYS A 180 -28.97 -9.13 -7.12
N LEU A 181 -27.82 -9.71 -7.43
CA LEU A 181 -27.73 -11.10 -7.89
C LEU A 181 -27.93 -12.12 -6.75
N TYR A 182 -27.55 -11.76 -5.53
CA TYR A 182 -27.61 -12.64 -4.35
C TYR A 182 -28.11 -11.89 -3.12
N PRO A 183 -28.89 -12.55 -2.24
CA PRO A 183 -29.36 -11.96 -0.99
C PRO A 183 -28.22 -11.40 -0.13
N GLY A 184 -28.47 -10.28 0.54
CA GLY A 184 -27.51 -9.61 1.44
C GLY A 184 -26.55 -8.64 0.74
N TYR A 185 -26.38 -8.74 -0.59
CA TYR A 185 -25.64 -7.74 -1.36
C TYR A 185 -26.47 -6.47 -1.61
N PRO A 186 -25.82 -5.29 -1.70
CA PRO A 186 -26.47 -4.08 -2.18
C PRO A 186 -26.86 -4.23 -3.65
N ARG A 187 -27.79 -3.37 -4.12
CA ARG A 187 -28.04 -3.26 -5.56
C ARG A 187 -26.87 -2.56 -6.23
N LEU A 188 -26.45 -3.06 -7.39
CA LEU A 188 -25.51 -2.40 -8.28
C LEU A 188 -26.31 -1.61 -9.31
N TYR A 189 -26.15 -0.28 -9.29
CA TYR A 189 -26.76 0.66 -10.21
C TYR A 189 -25.82 0.91 -11.38
N LEU A 190 -26.26 0.64 -12.60
CA LEU A 190 -25.55 0.92 -13.85
C LEU A 190 -26.31 2.02 -14.61
N GLN A 191 -25.75 3.22 -14.65
CA GLN A 191 -26.46 4.42 -15.14
C GLN A 191 -25.60 5.20 -16.16
N MET A 192 -26.25 5.84 -17.13
CA MET A 192 -25.61 6.53 -18.25
C MET A 192 -26.15 7.94 -18.44
N SER A 193 -25.31 8.86 -18.91
CA SER A 193 -25.73 10.25 -19.18
C SER A 193 -26.60 10.39 -20.43
N SER A 194 -26.44 9.47 -21.37
CA SER A 194 -27.15 9.44 -22.64
C SER A 194 -28.22 8.36 -22.59
N HIS A 195 -29.32 8.58 -23.30
CA HIS A 195 -30.31 7.53 -23.50
C HIS A 195 -29.66 6.33 -24.18
N ALA A 196 -29.84 5.14 -23.61
CA ALA A 196 -29.30 3.89 -24.10
C ALA A 196 -30.39 2.81 -24.04
N ASP A 197 -30.52 2.06 -25.13
CA ASP A 197 -31.42 0.92 -25.18
C ASP A 197 -30.76 -0.26 -24.46
N PHE A 198 -31.49 -0.91 -23.56
CA PHE A 198 -31.04 -2.15 -22.94
C PHE A 198 -31.61 -3.35 -23.69
N ILE A 199 -30.72 -4.25 -24.13
CA ILE A 199 -31.08 -5.51 -24.78
C ILE A 199 -30.70 -6.65 -23.82
N ASP A 200 -31.70 -7.41 -23.37
CA ASP A 200 -31.50 -8.61 -22.57
C ASP A 200 -31.00 -9.76 -23.47
N THR A 201 -29.71 -10.06 -23.34
CA THR A 201 -29.07 -11.25 -23.90
C THR A 201 -28.37 -12.04 -22.78
N SER A 202 -29.06 -12.14 -21.64
CA SER A 202 -28.47 -12.65 -20.40
C SER A 202 -27.82 -14.02 -20.59
N SER A 203 -26.58 -14.15 -20.12
CA SER A 203 -25.76 -15.35 -20.28
C SER A 203 -24.70 -15.44 -19.18
N TRP A 204 -24.16 -16.65 -19.01
CA TRP A 204 -22.94 -16.84 -18.22
C TRP A 204 -21.73 -16.74 -19.14
N ASN A 205 -20.77 -15.91 -18.76
CA ASN A 205 -19.44 -15.86 -19.36
C ASN A 205 -18.54 -16.83 -18.57
N GLU A 206 -18.37 -18.03 -19.11
CA GLU A 206 -17.80 -19.17 -18.38
C GLU A 206 -16.27 -19.28 -18.55
N GLN A 207 -15.60 -19.82 -17.54
CA GLN A 207 -14.18 -20.23 -17.57
C GLN A 207 -13.15 -19.10 -17.76
N ILE A 208 -13.41 -17.90 -17.25
CA ILE A 208 -12.42 -16.82 -17.16
C ILE A 208 -11.28 -17.27 -16.26
N LEU A 209 -10.03 -17.08 -16.68
CA LEU A 209 -8.81 -17.56 -16.05
C LEU A 209 -8.05 -16.42 -15.37
N TYR A 210 -7.77 -16.59 -14.07
CA TYR A 210 -6.86 -15.76 -13.30
C TYR A 210 -5.49 -16.45 -13.18
N PHE A 211 -4.62 -16.27 -14.18
CA PHE A 211 -3.35 -16.99 -14.23
C PHE A 211 -2.44 -16.75 -13.01
N LYS A 212 -2.49 -15.57 -12.39
CA LYS A 212 -1.70 -15.29 -11.18
C LYS A 212 -2.20 -16.08 -9.97
N GLU A 213 -3.49 -16.44 -9.92
CA GLU A 213 -4.02 -17.36 -8.90
C GLU A 213 -3.64 -18.82 -9.20
N ARG A 214 -3.64 -19.21 -10.48
CA ARG A 214 -3.15 -20.53 -10.93
C ARG A 214 -1.70 -20.74 -10.51
N ASP A 215 -0.83 -19.76 -10.78
CA ASP A 215 0.60 -19.81 -10.45
C ASP A 215 0.85 -19.85 -8.93
N ARG A 216 -0.13 -19.39 -8.12
CA ARG A 216 -0.11 -19.48 -6.65
C ARG A 216 -0.68 -20.79 -6.10
N GLY A 217 -1.22 -21.65 -6.97
CA GLY A 217 -1.87 -22.91 -6.60
C GLY A 217 -3.29 -22.75 -6.03
N TYR A 218 -3.97 -21.64 -6.30
CA TYR A 218 -5.34 -21.39 -5.85
C TYR A 218 -6.38 -21.72 -6.93
N GLU A 219 -7.65 -21.74 -6.52
CA GLU A 219 -8.78 -21.71 -7.45
C GLU A 219 -8.67 -20.47 -8.36
N HIS A 220 -8.80 -20.67 -9.67
CA HIS A 220 -8.35 -19.69 -10.67
C HIS A 220 -9.24 -19.60 -11.91
N THR A 221 -10.37 -20.30 -11.96
CA THR A 221 -11.35 -20.16 -13.04
C THR A 221 -12.68 -19.69 -12.48
N GLU A 222 -13.32 -18.75 -13.15
CA GLU A 222 -14.58 -18.14 -12.72
C GLU A 222 -15.59 -18.05 -13.86
N ASP A 223 -16.88 -18.20 -13.53
CA ASP A 223 -17.99 -17.86 -14.40
C ASP A 223 -18.64 -16.55 -13.92
N LEU A 224 -18.84 -15.60 -14.81
CA LEU A 224 -19.44 -14.29 -14.51
C LEU A 224 -20.78 -14.12 -15.21
N TYR A 225 -21.75 -13.49 -14.56
CA TYR A 225 -23.04 -13.25 -15.15
C TYR A 225 -23.03 -11.97 -16.01
N ASN A 226 -23.39 -12.09 -17.27
CA ASN A 226 -23.63 -10.97 -18.17
C ASN A 226 -25.15 -10.80 -18.33
N PRO A 227 -25.77 -9.70 -17.86
CA PRO A 227 -27.21 -9.49 -17.96
C PRO A 227 -27.68 -9.09 -19.36
N GLY A 228 -26.78 -8.71 -20.28
CA GLY A 228 -27.13 -8.11 -21.55
C GLY A 228 -26.24 -6.91 -21.86
N TYR A 229 -26.74 -5.95 -22.64
CA TYR A 229 -25.97 -4.75 -22.95
C TYR A 229 -26.80 -3.49 -23.12
N PHE A 230 -26.18 -2.36 -22.81
CA PHE A 230 -26.68 -1.04 -23.18
C PHE A 230 -26.09 -0.65 -24.54
N GLU A 231 -26.91 -0.12 -25.44
CA GLU A 231 -26.47 0.39 -26.74
C GLU A 231 -26.89 1.85 -26.90
N CYS A 232 -25.95 2.73 -27.26
CA CYS A 232 -26.27 4.12 -27.57
C CYS A 232 -25.38 4.66 -28.71
N PRO A 233 -25.87 5.65 -29.47
CA PRO A 233 -25.04 6.38 -30.43
C PRO A 233 -24.01 7.24 -29.70
N ILE A 234 -22.87 7.49 -30.34
CA ILE A 234 -21.86 8.46 -29.88
C ILE A 234 -21.42 9.34 -31.05
N GLU A 235 -21.27 10.64 -30.78
CA GLU A 235 -20.83 11.64 -31.75
C GLU A 235 -19.41 12.12 -31.46
N VAL A 236 -18.70 12.57 -32.50
CA VAL A 236 -17.34 13.10 -32.35
C VAL A 236 -17.36 14.34 -31.47
N GLY A 237 -16.51 14.34 -30.43
CA GLY A 237 -16.39 15.45 -29.48
C GLY A 237 -17.43 15.48 -28.35
N THR A 238 -18.51 14.68 -28.43
CA THR A 238 -19.56 14.63 -27.39
C THR A 238 -19.39 13.38 -26.53
N PRO A 239 -18.98 13.49 -25.25
CA PRO A 239 -18.72 12.33 -24.43
C PRO A 239 -19.99 11.61 -23.96
N VAL A 240 -19.89 10.29 -23.80
CA VAL A 240 -20.87 9.46 -23.08
C VAL A 240 -20.29 9.10 -21.71
N TYR A 241 -21.06 9.32 -20.64
CA TYR A 241 -20.67 8.96 -19.29
C TYR A 241 -21.42 7.71 -18.84
N PHE A 242 -20.69 6.77 -18.23
CA PHE A 242 -21.24 5.56 -17.61
C PHE A 242 -20.82 5.53 -16.15
N SER A 243 -21.72 5.08 -15.28
CA SER A 243 -21.55 5.02 -13.84
C SER A 243 -21.97 3.66 -13.32
N ALA A 244 -21.15 3.08 -12.44
CA ALA A 244 -21.52 1.90 -11.67
C ALA A 244 -21.33 2.20 -10.18
N GLY A 245 -22.37 2.05 -9.36
CA GLY A 245 -22.30 2.31 -7.92
C GLY A 245 -23.32 1.52 -7.11
N ILE A 246 -23.22 1.59 -5.77
CA ILE A 246 -24.16 0.89 -4.87
C ILE A 246 -25.31 1.77 -4.38
N GLU A 247 -25.37 3.01 -4.87
CA GLU A 247 -26.43 3.99 -4.66
C GLU A 247 -26.94 4.47 -6.03
N PRO A 248 -28.18 4.97 -6.15
CA PRO A 248 -28.63 5.65 -7.36
C PRO A 248 -28.00 7.04 -7.50
N THR A 249 -27.79 7.50 -8.71
CA THR A 249 -27.39 8.90 -9.01
C THR A 249 -28.29 9.54 -10.05
N ASN A 250 -28.20 10.85 -10.24
CA ASN A 250 -28.88 11.54 -11.33
C ASN A 250 -28.02 11.44 -12.60
N SER A 251 -28.52 10.71 -13.60
CA SER A 251 -27.88 10.47 -14.89
C SER A 251 -27.44 11.75 -15.59
N LYS A 252 -28.21 12.84 -15.46
CA LYS A 252 -27.94 14.13 -16.11
C LYS A 252 -26.73 14.86 -15.51
N ASN A 253 -26.37 14.54 -14.26
CA ASN A 253 -25.27 15.18 -13.55
C ASN A 253 -23.95 14.40 -13.65
N LEU A 254 -23.92 13.25 -14.35
CA LEU A 254 -22.71 12.42 -14.46
C LEU A 254 -21.52 13.17 -15.06
N ALA A 255 -21.76 14.06 -16.03
CA ALA A 255 -20.71 14.88 -16.61
C ALA A 255 -20.11 15.84 -15.58
N GLU A 256 -20.95 16.54 -14.81
CA GLU A 256 -20.51 17.45 -13.76
C GLU A 256 -19.75 16.71 -12.66
N LEU A 257 -20.29 15.58 -12.19
CA LEU A 257 -19.68 14.74 -11.17
C LEU A 257 -18.30 14.24 -11.62
N PHE A 258 -18.16 13.83 -12.88
CA PHE A 258 -16.87 13.44 -13.45
C PHE A 258 -15.87 14.60 -13.41
N GLU A 259 -16.25 15.80 -13.86
CA GLU A 259 -15.34 16.95 -13.86
C GLU A 259 -14.95 17.40 -12.45
N GLN A 260 -15.87 17.35 -11.48
CA GLN A 260 -15.59 17.65 -10.07
C GLN A 260 -14.54 16.69 -9.51
N GLU A 261 -14.75 15.38 -9.69
CA GLU A 261 -13.83 14.36 -9.21
C GLU A 261 -12.48 14.40 -9.95
N TYR A 262 -12.45 14.73 -11.25
CA TYR A 262 -11.23 14.89 -12.02
C TYR A 262 -10.35 16.04 -11.49
N ARG A 263 -10.96 17.20 -11.20
CA ARG A 263 -10.24 18.42 -10.76
C ARG A 263 -9.54 18.29 -9.42
N ILE A 264 -10.06 17.45 -8.52
CA ILE A 264 -9.50 17.28 -7.17
C ILE A 264 -8.40 16.19 -7.11
N ARG A 265 -8.06 15.55 -8.25
CA ARG A 265 -6.97 14.55 -8.30
C ARG A 265 -5.62 15.24 -8.41
N ILE A 266 -4.64 14.70 -7.68
CA ILE A 266 -3.22 15.05 -7.87
C ILE A 266 -2.73 14.45 -9.18
N PRO A 267 -2.25 15.27 -10.15
CA PRO A 267 -1.60 14.78 -11.36
C PRO A 267 -0.27 14.11 -11.04
N ARG A 268 0.01 12.96 -11.65
CA ARG A 268 1.27 12.23 -11.55
C ARG A 268 2.20 12.67 -12.68
N MET A 269 3.04 13.66 -12.39
CA MET A 269 3.94 14.29 -13.39
C MET A 269 5.40 13.88 -13.21
N ASP A 270 5.75 13.33 -12.04
CA ASP A 270 7.09 12.94 -11.63
C ASP A 270 7.01 11.89 -10.51
N PHE A 271 8.16 11.42 -10.04
CA PHE A 271 8.24 10.41 -8.99
C PHE A 271 7.54 10.84 -7.69
N ARG A 272 7.77 12.07 -7.21
CA ARG A 272 7.18 12.57 -5.96
C ARG A 272 5.66 12.62 -6.06
N SER A 273 5.11 13.18 -7.14
CA SER A 273 3.67 13.30 -7.36
C SER A 273 2.97 11.95 -7.54
N CYS A 274 3.65 10.94 -8.11
CA CYS A 274 3.19 9.54 -8.07
C CYS A 274 2.99 9.07 -6.63
N LEU A 275 4.00 9.25 -5.78
CA LEU A 275 3.96 8.82 -4.39
C LEU A 275 2.92 9.60 -3.57
N LEU A 276 2.81 10.92 -3.77
CA LEU A 276 1.75 11.73 -3.14
C LEU A 276 0.36 11.23 -3.51
N SER A 277 0.14 10.98 -4.80
CA SER A 277 -1.13 10.42 -5.29
C SER A 277 -1.40 9.06 -4.65
N SER A 278 -0.40 8.19 -4.57
CA SER A 278 -0.49 6.88 -3.93
C SER A 278 -0.73 6.97 -2.42
N ALA A 279 -0.11 7.90 -1.70
CA ALA A 279 -0.33 8.11 -0.27
C ALA A 279 -1.81 8.43 0.02
N GLN A 280 -2.45 9.23 -0.85
CA GLN A 280 -3.87 9.48 -0.71
C GLN A 280 -4.72 8.22 -0.88
N GLN A 281 -4.27 7.26 -1.70
CA GLN A 281 -5.04 6.04 -1.97
C GLN A 281 -5.24 5.18 -0.74
N PHE A 282 -4.30 5.21 0.22
CA PHE A 282 -4.38 4.47 1.47
C PHE A 282 -5.26 5.13 2.53
N TYR A 283 -5.57 6.42 2.39
CA TYR A 283 -6.39 7.14 3.35
C TYR A 283 -7.82 6.60 3.35
N PHE A 284 -8.22 6.06 4.49
CA PHE A 284 -9.47 5.35 4.68
C PHE A 284 -10.29 6.01 5.79
N ARG A 285 -11.50 6.39 5.43
CA ARG A 285 -12.49 7.12 6.21
C ARG A 285 -13.81 6.34 6.10
N PRO A 286 -14.02 5.30 6.93
CA PRO A 286 -15.23 4.48 6.89
C PRO A 286 -16.50 5.28 7.24
N ASN A 287 -16.36 6.37 8.00
CA ASN A 287 -17.44 7.26 8.38
C ASN A 287 -16.93 8.71 8.51
N THR A 288 -17.79 9.66 8.85
CA THR A 288 -17.40 11.08 8.89
C THR A 288 -16.46 11.46 10.03
N GLN A 289 -16.34 10.63 11.07
CA GLN A 289 -15.49 10.91 12.24
C GLN A 289 -14.12 10.27 12.08
N ASP A 290 -14.09 8.98 11.79
CA ASP A 290 -12.88 8.17 11.87
C ASP A 290 -11.95 8.33 10.66
N GLY A 291 -10.65 8.25 10.89
CA GLY A 291 -9.62 8.18 9.86
C GLY A 291 -8.58 7.10 10.14
N TYR A 292 -8.15 6.40 9.09
CA TYR A 292 -7.14 5.35 9.14
C TYR A 292 -6.25 5.38 7.89
N LEU A 293 -5.19 4.59 7.91
CA LEU A 293 -4.47 4.15 6.70
C LEU A 293 -4.68 2.65 6.51
N LEU A 294 -5.07 2.25 5.31
CA LEU A 294 -4.96 0.84 4.90
C LEU A 294 -3.48 0.50 4.68
N ALA A 295 -3.05 -0.69 5.08
CA ALA A 295 -1.65 -1.07 4.93
C ALA A 295 -1.23 -1.22 3.44
N GLY A 296 -2.18 -1.47 2.55
CA GLY A 296 -1.94 -1.56 1.10
C GLY A 296 -3.10 -2.15 0.31
N TYR A 297 -2.94 -2.24 -1.00
CA TYR A 297 -3.94 -2.79 -1.92
C TYR A 297 -3.38 -3.96 -2.75
N PRO A 298 -4.20 -4.99 -3.04
CA PRO A 298 -5.68 -4.96 -2.93
C PRO A 298 -6.28 -5.70 -1.71
N TRP A 299 -5.48 -6.27 -0.81
CA TRP A 299 -5.98 -7.21 0.21
C TRP A 299 -5.69 -6.85 1.67
N PHE A 300 -5.07 -5.70 1.96
CA PHE A 300 -4.80 -5.34 3.35
C PHE A 300 -5.92 -4.50 3.97
N GLY A 301 -6.19 -4.76 5.24
CA GLY A 301 -6.97 -3.88 6.10
C GLY A 301 -6.10 -2.85 6.81
N VAL A 302 -6.62 -2.30 7.90
CA VAL A 302 -5.87 -1.40 8.78
C VAL A 302 -5.11 -2.24 9.80
N ARG A 303 -3.77 -2.25 9.71
CA ARG A 303 -2.87 -2.92 10.66
C ARG A 303 -2.12 -1.86 11.46
N ALA A 304 -2.06 -2.01 12.78
CA ALA A 304 -1.53 -0.97 13.66
C ALA A 304 -0.08 -0.59 13.35
N ARG A 305 0.81 -1.59 13.23
CA ARG A 305 2.22 -1.37 12.88
C ARG A 305 2.38 -0.62 11.55
N ASP A 306 1.76 -1.12 10.48
CA ASP A 306 1.85 -0.50 9.16
C ASP A 306 1.33 0.93 9.15
N LEU A 307 0.23 1.19 9.88
CA LEU A 307 -0.34 2.52 10.02
C LEU A 307 0.68 3.48 10.63
N PHE A 308 1.26 3.15 11.79
CA PHE A 308 2.17 4.08 12.46
C PHE A 308 3.50 4.26 11.72
N VAL A 309 4.02 3.21 11.08
CA VAL A 309 5.22 3.32 10.23
C VAL A 309 4.94 4.21 9.02
N ALA A 310 3.80 4.03 8.35
CA ALA A 310 3.46 4.80 7.14
C ALA A 310 2.94 6.22 7.44
N LEU A 311 2.42 6.47 8.65
CA LEU A 311 1.65 7.67 8.98
C LEU A 311 2.42 8.97 8.71
N PRO A 312 3.66 9.18 9.20
CA PRO A 312 4.39 10.41 8.92
C PRO A 312 4.60 10.63 7.43
N GLY A 313 5.01 9.58 6.70
CA GLY A 313 5.26 9.62 5.27
C GLY A 313 4.02 9.91 4.43
N CYS A 314 2.87 9.32 4.78
CA CYS A 314 1.60 9.43 4.05
C CYS A 314 0.74 10.64 4.48
N SER A 315 1.18 11.45 5.43
CA SER A 315 0.46 12.64 5.90
C SER A 315 1.37 13.87 5.98
N ILE A 316 2.25 13.95 6.98
CA ILE A 316 3.15 15.08 7.22
C ILE A 316 4.04 15.34 6.00
N TYR A 317 4.76 14.31 5.53
CA TYR A 317 5.66 14.43 4.37
C TYR A 317 4.92 14.31 3.02
N ALA A 318 3.60 14.14 3.05
CA ALA A 318 2.72 14.09 1.88
C ALA A 318 1.86 15.36 1.72
N ASP A 319 2.25 16.46 2.39
CA ASP A 319 1.55 17.75 2.35
C ASP A 319 0.06 17.65 2.79
N ALA A 320 -0.24 16.73 3.73
CA ALA A 320 -1.59 16.44 4.22
C ALA A 320 -1.64 16.26 5.76
N PRO A 321 -1.20 17.24 6.57
CA PRO A 321 -1.15 17.13 8.02
C PRO A 321 -2.53 16.98 8.67
N GLU A 322 -3.61 17.43 8.04
CA GLU A 322 -4.99 17.25 8.53
C GLU A 322 -5.36 15.77 8.69
N ARG A 323 -4.76 14.88 7.88
CA ARG A 323 -4.96 13.43 7.98
C ARG A 323 -4.24 12.87 9.18
N TYR A 324 -3.06 13.39 9.50
CA TYR A 324 -2.30 13.00 10.68
C TYR A 324 -3.16 13.19 11.94
N TYR A 325 -3.68 14.41 12.13
CA TYR A 325 -4.51 14.73 13.29
C TYR A 325 -5.73 13.82 13.40
N ARG A 326 -6.51 13.66 12.32
CA ARG A 326 -7.70 12.81 12.35
C ARG A 326 -7.39 11.35 12.63
N ILE A 327 -6.33 10.81 12.03
CA ILE A 327 -5.92 9.43 12.28
C ILE A 327 -5.53 9.27 13.75
N MET A 328 -4.73 10.17 14.30
CA MET A 328 -4.32 10.15 15.70
C MET A 328 -5.52 10.28 16.67
N GLU A 329 -6.46 11.18 16.38
CA GLU A 329 -7.73 11.31 17.11
C GLU A 329 -8.56 10.03 17.11
N THR A 330 -8.46 9.23 16.04
CA THR A 330 -9.16 7.94 15.91
C THR A 330 -8.41 6.84 16.68
N VAL A 331 -7.11 6.68 16.45
CA VAL A 331 -6.36 5.48 16.88
C VAL A 331 -5.80 5.57 18.30
N LEU A 332 -5.44 6.76 18.80
CA LEU A 332 -4.87 6.87 20.14
C LEU A 332 -5.87 6.48 21.24
N PRO A 333 -7.16 6.88 21.21
CA PRO A 333 -8.14 6.41 22.19
C PRO A 333 -8.30 4.89 22.21
N ILE A 334 -8.21 4.24 21.04
CA ILE A 334 -8.26 2.78 20.91
C ILE A 334 -7.07 2.14 21.65
N LEU A 335 -5.86 2.66 21.45
CA LEU A 335 -4.66 2.17 22.13
C LEU A 335 -4.68 2.48 23.63
N THR A 336 -5.18 3.64 24.06
CA THR A 336 -5.35 3.96 25.48
C THR A 336 -6.29 2.98 26.18
N LYS A 337 -7.42 2.61 25.56
CA LYS A 337 -8.31 1.57 26.08
C LYS A 337 -7.60 0.22 26.19
N TYR A 338 -6.83 -0.15 25.16
CA TYR A 338 -6.03 -1.37 25.17
C TYR A 338 -5.02 -1.39 26.32
N MET A 339 -4.27 -0.30 26.54
CA MET A 339 -3.31 -0.18 27.65
C MET A 339 -3.98 -0.31 29.02
N LYS A 340 -5.20 0.21 29.16
CA LYS A 340 -6.04 0.08 30.36
C LYS A 340 -6.70 -1.30 30.53
N GLN A 341 -6.44 -2.24 29.63
CA GLN A 341 -7.07 -3.57 29.58
C GLN A 341 -8.60 -3.51 29.48
N GLU A 342 -9.13 -2.44 28.87
CA GLU A 342 -10.55 -2.30 28.57
C GLU A 342 -10.90 -3.06 27.27
N PRO A 343 -12.12 -3.58 27.11
CA PRO A 343 -12.58 -4.16 25.86
C PRO A 343 -12.48 -3.15 24.70
N VAL A 344 -11.90 -3.59 23.59
CA VAL A 344 -11.74 -2.78 22.37
C VAL A 344 -12.47 -3.48 21.22
N ASP A 345 -13.56 -2.87 20.74
CA ASP A 345 -14.13 -3.18 19.43
C ASP A 345 -13.59 -2.17 18.43
N THR A 346 -12.84 -2.65 17.44
CA THR A 346 -12.11 -1.77 16.52
C THR A 346 -11.85 -2.40 15.17
N LEU A 347 -11.72 -1.53 14.17
CA LEU A 347 -11.35 -1.88 12.82
C LEU A 347 -9.83 -2.12 12.67
N ILE A 348 -9.01 -1.49 13.50
CA ILE A 348 -7.55 -1.63 13.46
C ILE A 348 -7.11 -2.95 14.11
N THR A 349 -6.36 -3.76 13.38
CA THR A 349 -5.88 -5.07 13.87
C THR A 349 -4.46 -5.00 14.42
N ASN A 350 -4.09 -6.01 15.20
CA ASN A 350 -2.73 -6.19 15.73
C ASN A 350 -2.29 -5.08 16.68
N ILE A 351 -3.22 -4.45 17.38
CA ILE A 351 -2.91 -3.41 18.39
C ILE A 351 -2.10 -3.98 19.57
N GLU A 352 -2.16 -5.31 19.76
CA GLU A 352 -1.50 -6.03 20.83
C GLU A 352 -0.08 -6.49 20.51
N ASP A 353 0.43 -6.15 19.32
CA ASP A 353 1.79 -6.51 18.93
C ASP A 353 2.85 -5.72 19.74
N PRO A 354 3.97 -6.35 20.13
CA PRO A 354 4.96 -5.79 21.06
C PRO A 354 5.50 -4.39 20.76
N ASP A 355 5.62 -4.02 19.50
CA ASP A 355 6.27 -2.80 19.02
C ASP A 355 5.28 -1.69 18.63
N VAL A 356 3.97 -1.92 18.67
CA VAL A 356 2.96 -0.97 18.15
C VAL A 356 2.95 0.35 18.90
N LEU A 357 2.98 0.32 20.24
CA LEU A 357 3.03 1.55 21.04
C LEU A 357 4.33 2.31 20.80
N LEU A 358 5.44 1.60 20.57
CA LEU A 358 6.72 2.24 20.25
C LEU A 358 6.72 2.88 18.87
N TRP A 359 6.07 2.26 17.87
CA TRP A 359 5.86 2.89 16.56
C TRP A 359 4.92 4.10 16.64
N ALA A 360 3.90 4.06 17.51
CA ALA A 360 3.06 5.23 17.77
C ALA A 360 3.86 6.38 18.39
N ILE A 361 4.73 6.09 19.37
CA ILE A 361 5.66 7.08 19.94
C ILE A 361 6.61 7.60 18.86
N TRP A 362 7.16 6.74 18.01
CA TRP A 362 8.02 7.16 16.89
C TRP A 362 7.27 8.08 15.92
N ALA A 363 6.01 7.78 15.57
CA ALA A 363 5.20 8.66 14.73
C ALA A 363 4.99 10.05 15.37
N ILE A 364 4.76 10.10 16.69
CA ILE A 364 4.69 11.36 17.46
C ILE A 364 6.05 12.08 17.46
N GLN A 365 7.16 11.35 17.53
CA GLN A 365 8.50 11.93 17.44
C GLN A 365 8.75 12.54 16.05
N GLN A 366 8.27 11.91 14.97
CA GLN A 366 8.33 12.49 13.62
C GLN A 366 7.48 13.77 13.52
N PHE A 367 6.32 13.80 14.18
CA PHE A 367 5.52 15.02 14.31
C PHE A 367 6.27 16.11 15.10
N ALA A 368 6.92 15.76 16.21
CA ALA A 368 7.70 16.70 17.02
C ALA A 368 8.87 17.29 16.24
N HIS A 369 9.52 16.52 15.36
CA HIS A 369 10.58 17.05 14.48
C HIS A 369 10.07 18.18 13.57
N GLN A 370 8.83 18.08 13.08
CA GLN A 370 8.26 19.03 12.13
C GLN A 370 7.51 20.19 12.80
N GLN A 371 6.86 19.95 13.94
CA GLN A 371 5.99 20.93 14.63
C GLN A 371 6.56 21.44 15.96
N GLY A 372 7.65 20.83 16.45
CA GLY A 372 8.27 21.13 17.73
C GLY A 372 7.81 20.24 18.89
N SER A 373 8.71 20.00 19.84
CA SER A 373 8.49 19.14 21.01
C SER A 373 7.43 19.67 21.97
N GLU A 374 7.25 21.00 22.05
CA GLU A 374 6.21 21.62 22.89
C GLU A 374 4.80 21.28 22.41
N GLU A 375 4.53 21.42 21.10
CA GLU A 375 3.22 21.09 20.53
C GLU A 375 2.97 19.58 20.60
N ALA A 376 4.00 18.75 20.38
CA ALA A 376 3.91 17.30 20.55
C ALA A 376 3.57 16.91 22.00
N ARG A 377 4.20 17.54 23.00
CA ARG A 377 3.89 17.34 24.42
C ARG A 377 2.44 17.72 24.71
N LYS A 378 1.98 18.87 24.20
CA LYS A 378 0.64 19.40 24.43
C LYS A 378 -0.45 18.49 23.86
N LEU A 379 -0.28 17.98 22.63
CA LEU A 379 -1.30 17.17 21.96
C LEU A 379 -1.23 15.69 22.33
N TYR A 380 -0.02 15.15 22.50
CA TYR A 380 0.20 13.70 22.57
C TYR A 380 1.02 13.27 23.79
N GLY A 381 1.49 14.20 24.62
CA GLY A 381 2.35 13.89 25.76
C GLY A 381 1.73 12.92 26.76
N THR A 382 0.43 13.04 27.05
CA THR A 382 -0.27 12.08 27.91
C THR A 382 -0.21 10.66 27.36
N PHE A 383 -0.43 10.48 26.06
CA PHE A 383 -0.33 9.17 25.42
C PHE A 383 1.10 8.60 25.50
N VAL A 384 2.12 9.43 25.24
CA VAL A 384 3.53 9.00 25.36
C VAL A 384 3.83 8.56 26.79
N SER A 385 3.44 9.34 27.80
CA SER A 385 3.63 8.99 29.20
C SER A 385 2.92 7.69 29.57
N ASP A 386 1.65 7.54 29.20
CA ASP A 386 0.86 6.32 29.43
C ASP A 386 1.52 5.08 28.80
N ALA A 387 2.04 5.22 27.58
CA ALA A 387 2.69 4.12 26.86
C ALA A 387 4.03 3.70 27.51
N ILE A 388 4.85 4.65 27.98
CA ILE A 388 6.07 4.32 28.74
C ILE A 388 5.71 3.58 30.03
N HIS A 389 4.74 4.10 30.78
CA HIS A 389 4.28 3.48 32.01
C HIS A 389 3.68 2.09 31.78
N TYR A 390 2.98 1.88 30.67
CA TYR A 390 2.45 0.57 30.29
C TYR A 390 3.56 -0.49 30.12
N TYR A 391 4.69 -0.17 29.50
CA TYR A 391 5.81 -1.11 29.38
C TYR A 391 6.50 -1.40 30.72
N ILE A 392 6.53 -0.42 31.61
CA ILE A 392 7.15 -0.56 32.94
C ILE A 392 6.23 -1.32 33.90
N ASP A 393 4.92 -1.14 33.76
CA ASP A 393 3.93 -1.84 34.55
C ASP A 393 3.80 -3.30 34.13
N ASN A 394 4.31 -4.20 34.99
CA ASN A 394 4.24 -5.63 34.80
C ASN A 394 2.90 -6.25 35.32
N SER A 395 1.88 -5.43 35.59
CA SER A 395 0.57 -5.89 36.06
C SER A 395 -0.31 -6.55 34.99
N ILE A 396 0.08 -6.43 33.70
CA ILE A 396 -0.69 -6.98 32.57
C ILE A 396 -0.74 -8.50 32.65
N ARG A 397 -1.93 -9.07 32.45
CA ARG A 397 -2.13 -10.53 32.45
C ARG A 397 -1.75 -11.11 31.08
N LYS A 398 -0.69 -11.93 31.03
CA LYS A 398 -0.17 -12.63 29.83
C LYS A 398 0.24 -11.68 28.67
N PRO A 399 1.14 -10.71 28.89
CA PRO A 399 1.53 -9.80 27.84
C PRO A 399 2.44 -10.53 26.82
N LYS A 400 2.36 -10.14 25.53
CA LYS A 400 3.32 -10.60 24.51
C LYS A 400 4.72 -10.01 24.72
N VAL A 401 4.86 -9.01 25.60
CA VAL A 401 6.09 -8.29 25.90
C VAL A 401 6.15 -7.92 27.37
N ARG A 402 7.33 -8.03 28.00
CA ARG A 402 7.55 -7.64 29.39
C ARG A 402 8.90 -6.94 29.55
N LEU A 403 8.99 -6.02 30.50
CA LEU A 403 10.26 -5.39 30.85
C LEU A 403 11.06 -6.34 31.75
N ALA A 404 12.27 -6.71 31.32
CA ALA A 404 13.18 -7.52 32.10
C ALA A 404 14.02 -6.66 33.07
N ILE A 405 14.58 -7.30 34.10
CA ILE A 405 15.41 -6.65 35.13
C ILE A 405 16.65 -5.93 34.59
N ASN A 406 17.09 -6.28 33.39
CA ASN A 406 18.21 -5.66 32.68
C ASN A 406 17.78 -4.42 31.86
N GLY A 407 16.53 -3.98 31.97
CA GLY A 407 15.96 -2.83 31.27
C GLY A 407 15.48 -3.12 29.85
N LEU A 408 15.75 -4.32 29.30
CA LEU A 408 15.30 -4.66 27.94
C LEU A 408 13.88 -5.25 27.93
N LEU A 409 13.15 -4.98 26.85
CA LEU A 409 11.88 -5.62 26.54
C LEU A 409 12.12 -7.04 26.00
N TYR A 410 11.46 -8.00 26.64
CA TYR A 410 11.48 -9.42 26.28
C TYR A 410 10.12 -9.81 25.70
N ALA A 411 10.10 -10.23 24.43
CA ALA A 411 8.89 -10.63 23.73
C ALA A 411 8.73 -12.15 23.69
N GLU A 412 7.52 -12.66 23.96
CA GLU A 412 7.24 -14.10 23.99
C GLU A 412 5.80 -14.41 23.56
N SER A 413 5.62 -15.54 22.88
CA SER A 413 4.33 -16.00 22.37
C SER A 413 4.25 -17.53 22.34
N ASP A 414 3.05 -18.04 22.07
CA ASP A 414 2.74 -19.45 21.86
C ASP A 414 3.11 -19.99 20.46
N GLY A 415 4.14 -19.41 19.83
CA GLY A 415 4.58 -19.74 18.48
C GLY A 415 3.97 -18.87 17.38
N SER A 416 3.11 -17.92 17.74
CA SER A 416 2.68 -16.82 16.86
C SER A 416 3.81 -15.79 16.67
N PRO A 417 3.92 -15.13 15.50
CA PRO A 417 4.95 -14.13 15.28
C PRO A 417 4.75 -12.90 16.17
N LEU A 418 5.88 -12.31 16.59
CA LEU A 418 5.96 -11.18 17.54
C LEU A 418 6.47 -9.89 16.91
N SER A 419 6.94 -9.93 15.68
CA SER A 419 7.59 -8.81 14.99
C SER A 419 6.99 -8.61 13.62
N TRP A 420 7.37 -7.53 12.95
CA TRP A 420 7.00 -7.28 11.55
C TRP A 420 7.38 -8.43 10.60
N MET A 421 8.38 -9.27 10.94
CA MET A 421 8.67 -10.50 10.22
C MET A 421 7.66 -11.61 10.57
N ASP A 422 6.41 -11.42 10.16
CA ASP A 422 5.21 -12.12 10.63
C ASP A 422 4.68 -13.26 9.74
N ALA A 423 5.50 -13.81 8.84
CA ALA A 423 5.10 -14.92 7.96
C ALA A 423 4.65 -16.15 8.76
N LYS A 424 3.59 -16.81 8.31
CA LYS A 424 2.96 -17.94 9.03
C LYS A 424 2.81 -19.15 8.13
N LEU A 425 3.13 -20.31 8.71
CA LEU A 425 2.83 -21.60 8.11
C LEU A 425 2.17 -22.49 9.16
N ASP A 426 1.01 -23.04 8.83
CA ASP A 426 0.20 -23.88 9.74
C ASP A 426 0.00 -23.22 11.12
N TRP A 427 -0.31 -21.92 11.09
CA TRP A 427 -0.53 -21.03 12.25
C TRP A 427 0.70 -20.73 13.12
N ARG A 428 1.89 -21.21 12.73
CA ARG A 428 3.15 -20.94 13.44
C ARG A 428 4.03 -19.97 12.66
N ALA A 429 4.83 -19.19 13.39
CA ALA A 429 5.81 -18.30 12.79
C ALA A 429 6.82 -19.08 11.95
N VAL A 430 7.06 -18.64 10.71
CA VAL A 430 8.13 -19.17 9.86
C VAL A 430 9.51 -18.82 10.43
N ILE A 431 9.63 -17.62 11.01
CA ILE A 431 10.82 -17.14 11.70
C ILE A 431 10.41 -16.87 13.15
N PRO A 432 10.65 -17.80 14.08
CA PRO A 432 10.16 -17.72 15.45
C PRO A 432 11.01 -16.79 16.32
N ARG A 433 11.09 -15.51 15.93
CA ARG A 433 11.84 -14.47 16.65
C ARG A 433 11.19 -14.22 18.01
N ARG A 434 11.91 -14.57 19.09
CA ARG A 434 11.47 -14.42 20.48
C ARG A 434 12.60 -13.89 21.36
N GLY A 435 12.26 -13.46 22.56
CA GLY A 435 13.17 -12.92 23.55
C GLY A 435 13.48 -11.45 23.32
N TYR A 436 14.74 -11.07 23.46
CA TYR A 436 15.21 -9.73 23.17
C TYR A 436 15.36 -9.54 21.67
N LEU A 437 14.42 -8.83 21.05
CA LEU A 437 14.49 -8.46 19.63
C LEU A 437 15.25 -7.15 19.47
N VAL A 438 16.14 -7.07 18.48
CA VAL A 438 17.03 -5.90 18.31
C VAL A 438 16.28 -4.60 18.01
N GLU A 439 15.29 -4.63 17.13
CA GLU A 439 14.52 -3.45 16.74
C GLU A 439 13.55 -3.02 17.83
N LEU A 440 12.94 -3.96 18.55
CA LEU A 440 12.03 -3.66 19.66
C LEU A 440 12.77 -2.90 20.76
N ASN A 441 13.99 -3.32 21.08
CA ASN A 441 14.79 -2.69 22.12
C ASN A 441 15.46 -1.39 21.66
N ALA A 442 15.75 -1.24 20.35
CA ALA A 442 16.18 0.04 19.78
C ALA A 442 15.05 1.08 19.86
N LEU A 443 13.83 0.68 19.49
CA LEU A 443 12.62 1.50 19.62
C LEU A 443 12.34 1.86 21.09
N TRP A 444 12.51 0.92 22.01
CA TRP A 444 12.31 1.15 23.44
C TRP A 444 13.28 2.19 24.00
N TYR A 445 14.58 2.04 23.72
CA TYR A 445 15.57 3.03 24.11
C TYR A 445 15.24 4.42 23.54
N ASN A 446 14.88 4.48 22.27
CA ASN A 446 14.48 5.73 21.62
C ASN A 446 13.24 6.35 22.27
N ALA A 447 12.23 5.55 22.64
CA ALA A 447 11.03 6.02 23.32
C ALA A 447 11.33 6.59 24.71
N LEU A 448 12.19 5.95 25.51
CA LEU A 448 12.65 6.47 26.80
C LEU A 448 13.36 7.82 26.66
N MET A 449 14.22 7.95 25.64
CA MET A 449 14.94 9.18 25.38
C MET A 449 14.03 10.30 24.88
N PHE A 450 13.04 9.99 24.05
CA PHE A 450 12.04 10.95 23.61
C PHE A 450 11.11 11.38 24.76
N TYR A 451 10.76 10.47 25.67
CA TYR A 451 10.03 10.82 26.89
C TYR A 451 10.82 11.82 27.76
N LYS A 452 12.13 11.59 27.93
CA LYS A 452 13.04 12.54 28.61
C LYS A 452 13.07 13.91 27.93
N GLU A 453 13.04 13.95 26.60
CA GLU A 453 12.99 15.20 25.82
C GLU A 453 11.68 15.96 26.07
N LEU A 454 10.54 15.27 26.06
CA LEU A 454 9.22 15.89 26.29
C LEU A 454 9.02 16.32 27.74
N PHE A 455 9.56 15.58 28.71
CA PHE A 455 9.27 15.71 30.14
C PHE A 455 10.54 15.83 31.00
N PRO A 456 11.36 16.88 30.81
CA PRO A 456 12.66 16.97 31.47
C PRO A 456 12.59 17.13 33.00
N GLU A 457 11.50 17.69 33.54
CA GLU A 457 11.34 17.84 35.00
C GLU A 457 10.75 16.60 35.65
N GLU A 458 9.74 15.97 35.02
CA GLU A 458 9.19 14.69 35.47
C GLU A 458 10.24 13.58 35.43
N TRP A 459 11.08 13.56 34.39
CA TRP A 459 12.22 12.64 34.29
C TRP A 459 13.15 12.68 35.51
N LYS A 460 13.40 13.86 36.08
CA LYS A 460 14.25 14.00 37.27
C LYS A 460 13.62 13.39 38.52
N GLN A 461 12.29 13.28 38.55
CA GLN A 461 11.52 12.77 39.68
C GLN A 461 11.24 11.26 39.53
N GLU A 462 11.17 10.76 38.29
CA GLU A 462 10.88 9.36 37.97
C GLU A 462 12.15 8.50 37.94
N GLU A 463 12.77 8.30 39.10
CA GLU A 463 14.03 7.54 39.27
C GLU A 463 13.99 6.14 38.62
N ALA A 464 12.83 5.47 38.65
CA ALA A 464 12.64 4.16 38.04
C ALA A 464 12.84 4.18 36.52
N ILE A 465 12.25 5.16 35.83
CA ILE A 465 12.35 5.29 34.36
C ILE A 465 13.79 5.64 33.97
N ASN A 466 14.41 6.57 34.71
CA ASN A 466 15.81 6.93 34.52
C ASN A 466 16.74 5.72 34.65
N LYS A 467 16.55 4.92 35.71
CA LYS A 467 17.30 3.67 35.91
C LYS A 467 17.10 2.67 34.77
N TYR A 468 15.88 2.49 34.29
CA TYR A 468 15.63 1.58 33.16
C TYR A 468 16.28 2.07 31.87
N GLN A 469 16.37 3.38 31.64
CA GLN A 469 17.10 3.93 30.49
C GLN A 469 18.59 3.60 30.54
N GLU A 470 19.24 3.81 31.69
CA GLU A 470 20.67 3.49 31.87
C GLU A 470 20.94 1.98 31.70
N LEU A 471 20.07 1.14 32.28
CA LEU A 471 20.13 -0.31 32.14
C LEU A 471 19.92 -0.74 30.69
N THR A 472 18.94 -0.15 29.99
CA THR A 472 18.66 -0.43 28.57
C THR A 472 19.89 -0.12 27.73
N GLU A 473 20.52 1.04 27.93
CA GLU A 473 21.71 1.46 27.17
C GLU A 473 22.86 0.45 27.31
N HIS A 474 23.21 0.08 28.54
CA HIS A 474 24.29 -0.85 28.82
C HIS A 474 23.95 -2.27 28.36
N SER A 475 22.76 -2.76 28.68
CA SER A 475 22.32 -4.11 28.32
C SER A 475 22.18 -4.28 26.82
N PHE A 476 21.72 -3.26 26.09
CA PHE A 476 21.61 -3.32 24.63
C PHE A 476 22.98 -3.60 23.99
N ARG A 477 24.01 -2.85 24.38
CA ARG A 477 25.39 -3.05 23.88
C ARG A 477 25.88 -4.46 24.22
N ASN A 478 25.73 -4.88 25.47
CA ASN A 478 26.26 -6.16 25.97
C ASN A 478 25.55 -7.39 25.37
N ILE A 479 24.26 -7.28 25.06
CA ILE A 479 23.46 -8.40 24.57
C ILE A 479 23.52 -8.52 23.04
N PHE A 480 23.40 -7.39 22.33
CA PHE A 480 23.25 -7.43 20.87
C PHE A 480 24.56 -7.35 20.10
N VAL A 481 25.56 -6.59 20.58
CA VAL A 481 26.81 -6.45 19.83
C VAL A 481 27.56 -7.78 19.82
N ASN A 482 27.77 -8.33 18.63
CA ASN A 482 28.50 -9.59 18.44
C ASN A 482 30.00 -9.32 18.19
N GLU A 483 30.79 -10.40 18.22
CA GLU A 483 32.24 -10.36 18.02
C GLU A 483 32.68 -9.95 16.61
N PHE A 484 31.76 -9.95 15.63
CA PHE A 484 32.01 -9.58 14.24
C PHE A 484 31.67 -8.11 13.95
N GLY A 485 31.30 -7.32 14.96
CA GLY A 485 31.05 -5.89 14.82
C GLY A 485 29.67 -5.52 14.28
N TYR A 486 28.69 -6.43 14.33
CA TYR A 486 27.28 -6.12 14.05
C TYR A 486 26.38 -6.64 15.17
N LEU A 487 25.05 -6.62 14.99
CA LEU A 487 24.11 -7.02 16.03
C LEU A 487 23.52 -8.42 15.78
N TYR A 488 23.35 -9.21 16.84
CA TYR A 488 22.44 -10.35 16.81
C TYR A 488 21.02 -9.87 16.50
N ASP A 489 20.27 -10.64 15.70
CA ASP A 489 18.90 -10.28 15.34
C ASP A 489 17.92 -10.45 16.50
N TYR A 490 18.12 -11.49 17.31
CA TYR A 490 17.47 -11.68 18.60
C TYR A 490 18.33 -12.54 19.54
N VAL A 491 18.06 -12.42 20.85
CA VAL A 491 18.72 -13.18 21.91
C VAL A 491 17.68 -13.68 22.93
N THR A 492 17.76 -14.96 23.34
CA THR A 492 16.86 -15.52 24.38
C THR A 492 17.57 -15.70 25.72
N VAL A 493 16.80 -15.85 26.80
CA VAL A 493 17.37 -16.11 28.13
C VAL A 493 18.05 -17.47 28.25
N GLU A 494 17.66 -18.43 27.41
CA GLU A 494 18.31 -19.75 27.30
C GLU A 494 19.66 -19.69 26.58
N GLY A 495 20.05 -18.52 26.06
CA GLY A 495 21.34 -18.30 25.42
C GLY A 495 21.34 -18.49 23.90
N GLU A 496 20.18 -18.67 23.27
CA GLU A 496 20.07 -18.66 21.81
C GLU A 496 20.38 -17.25 21.29
N LYS A 497 21.29 -17.13 20.32
CA LYS A 497 21.70 -15.87 19.70
C LYS A 497 21.69 -16.03 18.18
N ASP A 498 20.84 -15.28 17.48
CA ASP A 498 20.77 -15.36 16.03
C ASP A 498 21.85 -14.50 15.36
N LEU A 499 22.84 -15.16 14.76
CA LEU A 499 23.93 -14.54 14.02
C LEU A 499 23.55 -14.13 12.59
N SER A 500 22.32 -14.43 12.14
CA SER A 500 21.88 -14.08 10.79
C SER A 500 22.00 -12.58 10.54
N VAL A 501 22.57 -12.20 9.39
CA VAL A 501 22.64 -10.79 8.99
C VAL A 501 21.27 -10.40 8.45
N ARG A 502 20.52 -9.63 9.25
CA ARG A 502 19.16 -9.16 8.97
C ARG A 502 19.08 -7.63 9.08
N PRO A 503 18.12 -6.99 8.39
CA PRO A 503 18.06 -5.54 8.35
C PRO A 503 17.59 -4.90 9.67
N ASN A 504 17.05 -5.66 10.62
CA ASN A 504 16.47 -5.15 11.87
C ASN A 504 17.45 -4.30 12.71
N MET A 505 18.75 -4.58 12.62
CA MET A 505 19.78 -3.76 13.28
C MET A 505 19.84 -2.31 12.78
N ILE A 506 19.26 -1.98 11.62
CA ILE A 506 19.24 -0.61 11.10
C ILE A 506 18.53 0.35 12.05
N PHE A 507 17.50 -0.11 12.77
CA PHE A 507 16.73 0.73 13.69
C PHE A 507 17.57 1.22 14.87
N ALA A 508 18.57 0.45 15.29
CA ALA A 508 19.52 0.88 16.34
C ALA A 508 20.42 2.05 15.89
N VAL A 509 20.45 2.36 14.59
CA VAL A 509 21.26 3.45 14.01
C VAL A 509 20.38 4.60 13.53
N SER A 510 19.27 4.28 12.85
CA SER A 510 18.42 5.26 12.16
C SER A 510 17.61 6.12 13.11
N LEU A 511 17.15 5.57 14.23
CA LEU A 511 16.35 6.31 15.22
C LEU A 511 17.13 7.51 15.76
N PRO A 512 16.46 8.62 16.14
CA PRO A 512 17.12 9.82 16.66
C PRO A 512 18.11 9.51 17.80
N TYR A 513 17.68 8.69 18.75
CA TYR A 513 18.53 8.21 19.84
C TYR A 513 19.01 6.78 19.61
N SER A 514 20.33 6.59 19.71
CA SER A 514 20.96 5.29 19.56
C SER A 514 21.70 4.92 20.84
N PRO A 515 21.54 3.69 21.35
CA PRO A 515 22.33 3.22 22.47
C PRO A 515 23.74 2.82 22.04
N LEU A 516 24.15 2.97 20.77
CA LEU A 516 25.42 2.47 20.25
C LEU A 516 26.44 3.60 20.05
N GLU A 517 27.72 3.27 20.19
CA GLU A 517 28.81 4.16 19.78
C GLU A 517 28.82 4.36 18.25
N ARG A 518 29.30 5.53 17.79
CA ARG A 518 29.35 5.86 16.36
C ARG A 518 30.17 4.86 15.53
N SER A 519 31.20 4.24 16.10
CA SER A 519 32.03 3.20 15.45
C SER A 519 31.19 1.97 15.11
N THR A 520 30.44 1.43 16.08
CA THR A 520 29.53 0.30 15.91
C THR A 520 28.41 0.64 14.93
N GLN A 521 27.83 1.84 15.01
CA GLN A 521 26.82 2.31 14.06
C GLN A 521 27.33 2.27 12.60
N ARG A 522 28.58 2.71 12.34
CA ARG A 522 29.20 2.63 11.01
C ARG A 522 29.36 1.19 10.54
N SER A 523 29.89 0.31 11.40
CA SER A 523 30.07 -1.11 11.09
C SER A 523 28.75 -1.80 10.71
N ILE A 524 27.66 -1.48 11.43
CA ILE A 524 26.30 -1.96 11.11
C ILE A 524 25.86 -1.50 9.70
N VAL A 525 26.00 -0.21 9.40
CA VAL A 525 25.61 0.32 8.09
C VAL A 525 26.48 -0.28 6.97
N GLU A 526 27.77 -0.49 7.21
CA GLU A 526 28.67 -1.14 6.25
C GLU A 526 28.25 -2.58 5.93
N ILE A 527 27.93 -3.40 6.94
CA ILE A 527 27.51 -4.79 6.69
C ILE A 527 26.15 -4.86 5.99
N ILE A 528 25.20 -3.97 6.35
CA ILE A 528 23.92 -3.84 5.63
C ILE A 528 24.16 -3.47 4.17
N THR A 529 25.01 -2.46 3.93
CA THR A 529 25.34 -1.97 2.59
C THR A 529 25.97 -3.07 1.74
N ARG A 530 26.84 -3.88 2.35
CA ARG A 530 27.58 -4.95 1.67
C ARG A 530 26.70 -6.15 1.34
N GLU A 531 25.79 -6.55 2.23
CA GLU A 531 25.11 -7.85 2.10
C GLU A 531 23.61 -7.75 1.80
N LEU A 532 22.94 -6.71 2.29
CA LEU A 532 21.48 -6.60 2.23
C LEU A 532 21.00 -5.58 1.20
N ARG A 533 21.76 -4.51 0.96
CA ARG A 533 21.35 -3.40 0.09
C ARG A 533 21.20 -3.85 -1.37
N THR A 534 20.08 -3.45 -1.97
CA THR A 534 19.76 -3.63 -3.38
C THR A 534 19.19 -2.32 -3.96
N PRO A 535 18.99 -2.21 -5.29
CA PRO A 535 18.31 -1.05 -5.87
C PRO A 535 16.84 -0.89 -5.44
N LYS A 536 16.19 -1.95 -4.94
CA LYS A 536 14.75 -1.97 -4.60
C LYS A 536 14.47 -1.92 -3.09
N GLY A 537 15.51 -1.94 -2.25
CA GLY A 537 15.37 -2.02 -0.80
C GLY A 537 16.45 -2.84 -0.12
N LEU A 538 16.19 -3.26 1.12
CA LEU A 538 17.05 -4.19 1.86
C LEU A 538 16.49 -5.61 1.81
N ARG A 539 17.36 -6.60 1.57
CA ARG A 539 17.02 -8.01 1.78
C ARG A 539 16.74 -8.26 3.26
N THR A 540 15.75 -9.09 3.52
CA THR A 540 15.37 -9.53 4.87
C THR A 540 16.35 -10.52 5.51
N LEU A 541 17.22 -11.13 4.71
CA LEU A 541 18.26 -12.06 5.14
C LEU A 541 19.44 -12.00 4.17
N SER A 542 20.68 -12.04 4.69
CA SER A 542 21.87 -12.07 3.85
C SER A 542 21.91 -13.32 2.96
N PRO A 543 22.30 -13.19 1.68
CA PRO A 543 22.56 -14.33 0.80
C PRO A 543 23.60 -15.32 1.33
N LYS A 544 24.42 -14.91 2.31
CA LYS A 544 25.41 -15.76 2.98
C LYS A 544 24.85 -16.52 4.19
N SER A 545 23.69 -16.13 4.68
CA SER A 545 23.06 -16.76 5.86
C SER A 545 22.29 -18.02 5.46
N TYR A 546 22.25 -18.98 6.37
CA TYR A 546 21.45 -20.19 6.20
C TYR A 546 19.97 -19.85 6.04
N GLY A 547 19.27 -20.55 5.15
CA GLY A 547 17.84 -20.35 4.92
C GLY A 547 17.49 -19.25 3.92
N TYR A 548 18.49 -18.58 3.30
CA TYR A 548 18.24 -17.59 2.26
C TYR A 548 17.45 -18.17 1.07
N ARG A 549 16.36 -17.49 0.71
CA ARG A 549 15.45 -17.80 -0.38
C ARG A 549 15.22 -16.53 -1.20
N ALA A 550 15.81 -16.50 -2.38
CA ALA A 550 15.83 -15.32 -3.22
C ALA A 550 14.51 -15.04 -3.95
N ILE A 551 13.60 -16.02 -4.10
CA ILE A 551 12.43 -15.89 -4.96
C ILE A 551 11.17 -16.08 -4.11
N CYS A 552 10.29 -15.08 -4.10
CA CYS A 552 9.00 -15.11 -3.42
C CYS A 552 7.86 -15.35 -4.42
N ALA A 553 7.81 -16.58 -4.95
CA ALA A 553 6.82 -17.02 -5.93
C ALA A 553 6.39 -18.46 -5.67
N GLY A 554 5.37 -18.91 -6.43
CA GLY A 554 4.83 -20.26 -6.33
C GLY A 554 3.73 -20.40 -5.27
N THR A 555 3.67 -21.59 -4.68
CA THR A 555 2.66 -21.99 -3.70
C THR A 555 2.68 -21.06 -2.47
N GLN A 556 1.59 -21.07 -1.70
CA GLN A 556 1.55 -20.34 -0.43
C GLN A 556 2.73 -20.70 0.47
N ARG A 557 3.05 -21.98 0.63
CA ARG A 557 4.18 -22.46 1.43
C ARG A 557 5.51 -21.86 0.98
N GLU A 558 5.80 -21.86 -0.32
CA GLU A 558 7.06 -21.33 -0.86
C GLU A 558 7.18 -19.82 -0.61
N ARG A 559 6.09 -19.08 -0.86
CA ARG A 559 6.03 -17.64 -0.60
C ARG A 559 6.27 -17.34 0.88
N GLU A 560 5.51 -17.93 1.80
CA GLU A 560 5.68 -17.73 3.26
C GLU A 560 7.11 -18.02 3.73
N LEU A 561 7.74 -19.07 3.21
CA LEU A 561 9.12 -19.43 3.58
C LEU A 561 10.17 -18.41 3.11
N SER A 562 9.92 -17.71 2.00
CA SER A 562 10.81 -16.70 1.40
C SER A 562 10.52 -15.25 1.82
N TYR A 563 9.30 -15.00 2.31
CA TYR A 563 8.73 -13.66 2.52
C TYR A 563 9.60 -12.77 3.44
N TYR A 564 10.23 -13.37 4.46
CA TYR A 564 11.23 -12.72 5.33
C TYR A 564 12.58 -13.46 5.40
N ASN A 565 12.88 -14.34 4.45
CA ASN A 565 14.16 -15.05 4.37
C ASN A 565 14.92 -14.75 3.07
N GLY A 566 14.83 -13.52 2.57
CA GLY A 566 15.64 -13.10 1.42
C GLY A 566 14.94 -12.13 0.49
N SER A 567 13.61 -12.05 0.56
CA SER A 567 12.84 -11.00 -0.11
C SER A 567 13.30 -9.60 0.32
N ILE A 568 13.18 -8.65 -0.59
CA ILE A 568 13.55 -7.24 -0.40
C ILE A 568 12.31 -6.44 -0.02
N TRP A 569 12.47 -5.58 0.99
CA TRP A 569 11.42 -4.66 1.43
C TRP A 569 11.86 -3.21 1.26
N SER A 570 11.07 -2.41 0.53
CA SER A 570 11.45 -1.04 0.17
C SER A 570 11.30 -0.04 1.30
N TRP A 571 10.33 -0.24 2.21
CA TRP A 571 10.14 0.67 3.34
C TRP A 571 11.40 0.78 4.23
N LEU A 572 12.24 -0.27 4.26
CA LEU A 572 13.52 -0.26 4.98
C LEU A 572 14.56 0.71 4.38
N LEU A 573 14.31 1.28 3.19
CA LEU A 573 15.15 2.35 2.66
C LEU A 573 15.05 3.63 3.48
N GLY A 574 13.89 3.92 4.08
CA GLY A 574 13.73 5.09 4.94
C GLY A 574 14.69 5.10 6.14
N PRO A 575 14.62 4.12 7.06
CA PRO A 575 15.58 4.05 8.16
C PRO A 575 17.03 3.89 7.66
N TYR A 576 17.26 3.20 6.54
CA TYR A 576 18.60 3.06 5.99
C TYR A 576 19.20 4.39 5.51
N PHE A 577 18.43 5.21 4.80
CA PHE A 577 18.88 6.52 4.33
C PHE A 577 19.05 7.51 5.49
N GLU A 578 18.15 7.49 6.47
CA GLU A 578 18.26 8.29 7.69
C GLU A 578 19.55 7.96 8.47
N ALA A 579 19.84 6.67 8.65
CA ALA A 579 21.10 6.22 9.24
C ALA A 579 22.33 6.69 8.43
N TYR A 580 22.25 6.62 7.09
CA TYR A 580 23.33 7.02 6.20
C TYR A 580 23.60 8.54 6.27
N LEU A 581 22.54 9.36 6.25
CA LEU A 581 22.62 10.82 6.43
C LEU A 581 23.21 11.17 7.79
N LYS A 582 22.73 10.55 8.87
CA LYS A 582 23.22 10.78 10.24
C LYS A 582 24.73 10.50 10.42
N LEU A 583 25.25 9.49 9.72
CA LEU A 583 26.66 9.08 9.85
C LEU A 583 27.59 9.79 8.88
N TYR A 584 27.14 10.08 7.65
CA TYR A 584 28.00 10.56 6.57
C TYR A 584 27.66 11.99 6.08
N GLY A 585 26.58 12.59 6.61
CA GLY A 585 26.15 13.95 6.28
C GLY A 585 26.05 14.17 4.77
N ARG A 586 26.65 15.26 4.28
CA ARG A 586 26.69 15.61 2.84
C ARG A 586 27.14 14.46 1.92
N GLY A 587 28.04 13.58 2.38
CA GLY A 587 28.53 12.45 1.58
C GLY A 587 27.46 11.42 1.21
N ALA A 588 26.35 11.40 1.96
CA ALA A 588 25.22 10.50 1.73
C ALA A 588 24.32 10.91 0.55
N ILE A 589 24.21 12.21 0.26
CA ILE A 589 23.20 12.77 -0.66
C ILE A 589 23.25 12.09 -2.03
N GLY A 590 24.40 12.10 -2.69
CA GLY A 590 24.53 11.52 -4.04
C GLY A 590 24.33 10.00 -4.06
N PHE A 591 24.58 9.30 -2.95
CA PHE A 591 24.30 7.86 -2.85
C PHE A 591 22.79 7.57 -2.75
N ILE A 592 22.07 8.37 -1.97
CA ILE A 592 20.62 8.26 -1.81
C ILE A 592 19.91 8.58 -3.12
N GLU A 593 20.28 9.67 -3.80
CA GLU A 593 19.75 10.05 -5.11
C GLU A 593 19.86 8.90 -6.12
N ARG A 594 21.05 8.29 -6.24
CA ARG A 594 21.26 7.15 -7.15
C ARG A 594 20.42 5.92 -6.80
N THR A 595 20.15 5.70 -5.51
CA THR A 595 19.31 4.56 -5.09
C THR A 595 17.85 4.83 -5.41
N LEU A 596 17.38 6.07 -5.21
CA LEU A 596 16.01 6.47 -5.51
C LEU A 596 15.66 6.39 -7.01
N ILE A 597 16.63 6.55 -7.92
CA ILE A 597 16.41 6.31 -9.36
C ILE A 597 15.88 4.89 -9.61
N GLY A 598 16.40 3.87 -8.91
CA GLY A 598 15.93 2.49 -9.06
C GLY A 598 14.50 2.27 -8.53
N MET A 599 14.05 3.11 -7.60
CA MET A 599 12.68 3.12 -7.10
C MET A 599 11.75 3.91 -8.02
N GLU A 600 12.26 4.97 -8.66
CA GLU A 600 11.54 5.74 -9.67
C GLU A 600 11.15 4.86 -10.86
N GLU A 601 12.05 4.02 -11.36
CA GLU A 601 11.75 3.05 -12.42
C GLU A 601 10.58 2.11 -12.05
N GLU A 602 10.42 1.78 -10.76
CA GLU A 602 9.40 0.83 -10.31
C GLU A 602 7.97 1.35 -10.47
N VAL A 603 7.76 2.66 -10.45
CA VAL A 603 6.42 3.24 -10.62
C VAL A 603 5.87 3.02 -12.04
N HIS A 604 6.68 2.52 -12.97
CA HIS A 604 6.29 2.14 -14.33
C HIS A 604 6.06 0.64 -14.52
N GLU A 605 6.25 -0.18 -13.49
CA GLU A 605 6.27 -1.63 -13.58
C GLU A 605 5.04 -2.27 -12.91
N HIS A 606 5.21 -3.04 -11.84
CA HIS A 606 4.17 -3.93 -11.31
C HIS A 606 2.93 -3.18 -10.81
N GLY A 607 3.12 -2.15 -9.98
CA GLY A 607 2.06 -1.26 -9.51
C GLY A 607 2.25 0.12 -10.09
N VAL A 608 1.50 0.46 -11.13
CA VAL A 608 1.73 1.72 -11.85
C VAL A 608 1.40 2.93 -10.98
N GLY A 609 2.38 3.82 -10.82
CA GLY A 609 2.30 5.05 -10.02
C GLY A 609 2.41 4.81 -8.51
N THR A 610 2.88 3.64 -8.07
CA THR A 610 3.01 3.27 -6.65
C THR A 610 4.17 2.28 -6.44
N ILE A 611 4.42 1.87 -5.20
CA ILE A 611 5.50 0.94 -4.84
C ILE A 611 4.91 -0.34 -4.28
N SER A 612 5.38 -1.47 -4.82
CA SER A 612 4.97 -2.81 -4.43
C SER A 612 5.36 -3.16 -2.99
N GLU A 613 4.72 -4.20 -2.47
CA GLU A 613 4.96 -4.73 -1.13
C GLU A 613 6.39 -5.21 -0.92
N LEU A 614 6.88 -6.07 -1.82
CA LEU A 614 8.22 -6.65 -1.74
C LEU A 614 8.74 -7.07 -3.11
N PHE A 615 10.02 -7.43 -3.16
CA PHE A 615 10.71 -7.86 -4.37
C PHE A 615 11.51 -9.15 -4.14
N ASP A 616 11.71 -9.93 -5.21
CA ASP A 616 12.65 -11.06 -5.20
C ASP A 616 14.06 -10.58 -4.80
N GLY A 617 14.74 -11.34 -3.94
CA GLY A 617 16.06 -11.03 -3.39
C GLY A 617 17.22 -10.97 -4.39
N ASN A 618 17.08 -11.56 -5.57
CA ASN A 618 18.11 -11.57 -6.61
C ASN A 618 17.63 -10.88 -7.89
N PRO A 619 18.56 -10.37 -8.73
CA PRO A 619 18.23 -9.85 -10.04
C PRO A 619 17.35 -10.84 -10.83
N PRO A 620 16.33 -10.35 -11.57
CA PRO A 620 16.06 -8.95 -11.87
C PRO A 620 15.20 -8.22 -10.81
N TYR A 621 15.10 -8.72 -9.58
CA TYR A 621 14.35 -8.10 -8.47
C TYR A 621 12.88 -7.89 -8.79
N ARG A 622 12.20 -8.94 -9.29
CA ARG A 622 10.79 -8.83 -9.66
C ARG A 622 9.94 -8.46 -8.45
N ALA A 623 9.05 -7.48 -8.62
CA ALA A 623 8.05 -7.14 -7.63
C ALA A 623 7.08 -8.32 -7.40
N ARG A 624 6.63 -8.48 -6.15
CA ARG A 624 5.76 -9.56 -5.69
C ARG A 624 4.73 -9.01 -4.70
N GLY A 625 3.78 -9.88 -4.35
CA GLY A 625 2.74 -9.54 -3.38
C GLY A 625 1.77 -8.50 -3.93
N ALA A 626 1.38 -7.58 -3.06
CA ALA A 626 0.51 -6.47 -3.32
C ALA A 626 1.23 -5.42 -4.16
N ILE A 627 0.48 -4.79 -5.05
CA ILE A 627 1.02 -3.81 -6.00
C ILE A 627 1.29 -2.45 -5.35
N SER A 628 0.76 -2.23 -4.14
CA SER A 628 0.81 -0.94 -3.44
C SER A 628 0.85 -1.15 -1.94
N LEU A 629 1.92 -0.71 -1.27
CA LEU A 629 2.08 -0.79 0.19
C LEU A 629 2.32 0.59 0.81
N ALA A 630 1.54 0.91 1.86
CA ALA A 630 1.59 2.20 2.53
C ALA A 630 2.94 2.47 3.19
N MET A 631 3.55 1.48 3.85
CA MET A 631 4.89 1.64 4.46
C MET A 631 5.94 1.97 3.40
N SER A 632 5.93 1.26 2.26
CA SER A 632 6.89 1.49 1.18
C SER A 632 6.73 2.90 0.59
N VAL A 633 5.51 3.33 0.30
CA VAL A 633 5.26 4.68 -0.23
C VAL A 633 5.60 5.76 0.80
N GLY A 634 5.17 5.58 2.05
CA GLY A 634 5.40 6.54 3.14
C GLY A 634 6.89 6.74 3.43
N GLU A 635 7.66 5.66 3.56
CA GLU A 635 9.09 5.76 3.85
C GLU A 635 9.91 6.33 2.69
N ILE A 636 9.49 6.11 1.44
CA ILE A 636 10.14 6.76 0.29
C ILE A 636 9.78 8.25 0.21
N LEU A 637 8.54 8.65 0.52
CA LEU A 637 8.18 10.07 0.64
C LEU A 637 8.99 10.77 1.74
N ARG A 638 9.08 10.14 2.92
CA ARG A 638 9.91 10.62 4.02
C ARG A 638 11.39 10.73 3.61
N SER A 639 11.90 9.74 2.89
CA SER A 639 13.26 9.75 2.35
C SER A 639 13.52 10.92 1.40
N LEU A 640 12.57 11.22 0.51
CA LEU A 640 12.64 12.37 -0.40
C LEU A 640 12.66 13.69 0.39
N ALA A 641 11.83 13.82 1.43
CA ALA A 641 11.82 15.01 2.29
C ALA A 641 13.15 15.19 3.03
N LEU A 642 13.67 14.14 3.69
CA LEU A 642 14.96 14.18 4.39
C LEU A 642 16.12 14.53 3.44
N LEU A 643 16.07 14.04 2.21
CA LEU A 643 17.06 14.35 1.19
C LEU A 643 17.03 15.84 0.81
N GLU A 644 15.84 16.41 0.62
CA GLU A 644 15.68 17.83 0.31
C GLU A 644 16.08 18.73 1.50
N GLU A 645 15.67 18.38 2.73
CA GLU A 645 16.10 19.06 3.95
C GLU A 645 17.63 19.06 4.07
N SER A 646 18.27 17.91 3.85
CA SER A 646 19.72 17.78 3.88
C SER A 646 20.39 18.62 2.79
N LYS A 647 19.84 18.65 1.58
CA LYS A 647 20.38 19.50 0.49
C LYS A 647 20.33 20.97 0.86
N GLN A 648 19.24 21.45 1.44
CA GLN A 648 19.09 22.83 1.88
C GLN A 648 20.12 23.17 2.96
N GLU A 649 20.23 22.32 3.99
CA GLU A 649 21.20 22.49 5.08
C GLU A 649 22.63 22.66 4.56
N TYR A 650 23.08 21.84 3.59
CA TYR A 650 24.43 21.93 3.04
C TYR A 650 24.60 22.94 1.89
N HIS A 651 23.51 23.45 1.31
CA HIS A 651 23.57 24.54 0.32
C HIS A 651 23.78 25.89 1.00
N ASP A 652 23.15 26.12 2.15
CA ASP A 652 23.24 27.38 2.91
C ASP A 652 24.58 27.59 3.64
N VAL A 653 25.42 26.56 3.74
CA VAL A 653 26.80 26.67 4.27
C VAL A 653 27.77 27.27 3.22
N ASN A 654 27.30 27.59 2.02
CA ASN A 654 28.04 28.35 1.00
C ASN A 654 27.37 29.71 0.73
N PRO A 655 27.67 30.78 1.50
CA PRO A 655 27.73 32.08 0.85
C PRO A 655 28.89 31.97 -0.14
N ILE A 656 28.57 31.85 -1.42
CA ILE A 656 29.54 31.99 -2.49
C ILE A 656 30.38 33.22 -2.14
N ILE A 657 31.67 32.99 -1.88
CA ILE A 657 32.68 34.04 -1.83
C ILE A 657 32.58 34.73 -3.19
N SER A 658 31.87 35.86 -3.22
CA SER A 658 31.87 36.74 -4.37
C SER A 658 33.27 37.32 -4.46
N TYR A 659 34.07 36.77 -5.37
CA TYR A 659 35.28 37.44 -5.82
C TYR A 659 34.82 38.69 -6.58
N THR A 660 34.53 39.76 -5.86
CA THR A 660 34.57 41.11 -6.40
C THR A 660 36.05 41.45 -6.59
N LEU A 661 36.54 41.26 -7.80
CA LEU A 661 37.80 41.86 -8.22
C LEU A 661 37.57 43.38 -8.35
N PRO A 662 38.33 44.22 -7.65
CA PRO A 662 38.28 45.66 -7.86
C PRO A 662 38.94 45.99 -9.20
N LEU A 663 38.29 46.86 -9.99
CA LEU A 663 38.90 47.57 -11.12
C LEU A 663 39.61 48.84 -10.61
#